data_AF-A0A7X9EXI1-F1
#
_entry.id   AF-A0A7X9EXI1-F1
#
_cell.length_a   1.000
_cell.length_b   1.000
_cell.length_c   1.000
_cell.angle_alpha   90.00
_cell.angle_beta   90.00
_cell.angle_gamma   90.00
#
_symmetry.space_group_name_H-M   'P 1'
#
loop_
_entity.id
_entity.type
_entity.pdbx_description
1 polymer ?
#
loop_
_entity_poly.entity_id
_entity_poly.type
_entity_poly.pdbx_seq_one_letter_code
_entity_poly.pdbx_strand_id
1 'polypeptide(L)'
;MHVIPPKNANMVDFPPEMPVSMLNYFSSLGLHSLYSHQAQALDELKKHCNVVITTGTSSGKSLIYQSAILQQWLQDPGSTALLLYPTKALANDQLAPFKAMEEFFIRCESTSQLRSVIYDGDTSQSERIAIRNNAQIILTNPDMLHLSMLPHHTTWKRFFSHLKYIVIDEVHSYKGVFGSHFANVMRRLLRIIHFYGGDPLIICTSATVHDAQIFVEKLLERPFVVISEDGSAHGEKKIYFYNPPIVDQQLGIRRGILEEGLKIAALSMRNDLQTLLFVRARRSVEILLRRARENLLEYSIEGYRSGYLPSERRRVEQGLKNREILCVAATNALELGIDIGGMDRVVLLGYPGSIASFLQQIGRAGRTMKASSAVFVASMDPLDQYLLQNPSYILENSPEQPLIDPQNPLILFNQLRCAAYELPFQVGERFGGLAAETLKEYLDALCVKGELVEREGRYYWIGDAYPAADISIRSISTAPFDLIVEGKKEDTHKIGEVDGESVLWMTHPGAIYLQEGETYLVRNLALEEHKVLLEKGDFPYYTNPKEQQDIEIQNTLNSTSEENIRFFFGNVTVASQVVGYDKLDWANNEIFETVPLDLPVSNLNTQAFWMVIAESTVETLRKSALWYSDPNDYGPQWEHIRQSILLRDQQRCTLCGKQGGLHVHHKKPFRTFADPLQANAASNLITLCETCHQRVEQTVRIHSGLNGLGYVFSHLAPLYLMCDLRDMGLFVEPRWKPAGYQPVVMLYDAFPGGIGLSAALYEKYNDILHNAQSVIQQCSCTFGCPACVGPVNQEFLNPKEATLALLQEILK
;
A
#
# COMPACT_ATOMS: atom_id res chain seq x y z
N MET A 1 -19.95 9.98 -16.94
CA MET A 1 -19.26 11.28 -16.78
C MET A 1 -19.86 11.95 -15.57
N HIS A 2 -19.03 12.44 -14.66
CA HIS A 2 -19.44 13.22 -13.50
C HIS A 2 -18.86 14.63 -13.60
N VAL A 3 -19.58 15.64 -13.12
CA VAL A 3 -19.16 17.05 -13.20
C VAL A 3 -19.16 17.63 -11.80
N ILE A 4 -17.99 18.09 -11.36
CA ILE A 4 -17.85 18.91 -10.16
C ILE A 4 -18.03 20.37 -10.60
N PRO A 5 -19.07 21.07 -10.11
CA PRO A 5 -19.35 22.44 -10.52
C PRO A 5 -18.25 23.40 -10.04
N PRO A 6 -18.07 24.56 -10.70
CA PRO A 6 -17.15 25.57 -10.20
C PRO A 6 -17.61 26.14 -8.85
N LYS A 7 -16.66 26.52 -8.01
CA LYS A 7 -16.90 27.15 -6.71
C LYS A 7 -16.11 28.45 -6.60
N ASN A 8 -16.79 29.52 -6.20
CA ASN A 8 -16.15 30.81 -5.93
C ASN A 8 -15.46 30.77 -4.56
N ALA A 9 -14.41 31.58 -4.41
CA ALA A 9 -13.71 31.75 -3.14
C ALA A 9 -14.65 32.34 -2.08
N ASN A 10 -14.64 31.76 -0.89
CA ASN A 10 -15.20 32.35 0.32
C ASN A 10 -14.08 33.01 1.12
N MET A 11 -13.95 34.33 0.98
CA MET A 11 -12.90 35.13 1.62
C MET A 11 -13.44 35.84 2.85
N VAL A 12 -12.59 36.00 3.86
CA VAL A 12 -12.84 36.78 5.07
C VAL A 12 -11.67 37.72 5.32
N ASP A 13 -11.96 38.88 5.92
CA ASP A 13 -10.93 39.85 6.27
C ASP A 13 -9.91 39.27 7.26
N PHE A 14 -8.70 39.82 7.28
CA PHE A 14 -7.72 39.44 8.29
C PHE A 14 -8.25 39.72 9.70
N PRO A 15 -7.95 38.85 10.69
CA PRO A 15 -8.27 39.12 12.08
C PRO A 15 -7.72 40.48 12.53
N PRO A 16 -8.51 41.34 13.20
CA PRO A 16 -8.12 42.71 13.53
C PRO A 16 -6.90 42.79 14.46
N GLU A 17 -6.67 41.76 15.26
CA GLU A 17 -5.51 41.61 16.15
C GLU A 17 -4.23 41.11 15.46
N MET A 18 -4.26 40.83 14.15
CA MET A 18 -3.09 40.34 13.43
C MET A 18 -1.97 41.41 13.41
N PRO A 19 -0.71 41.06 13.75
CA PRO A 19 0.37 42.03 13.79
C PRO A 19 0.57 42.75 12.44
N VAL A 20 0.80 44.07 12.48
CA VAL A 20 1.02 44.90 11.27
C VAL A 20 2.18 44.38 10.42
N SER A 21 3.25 43.88 11.05
CA SER A 21 4.39 43.28 10.35
C SER A 21 4.01 42.03 9.55
N MET A 22 3.07 41.24 10.06
CA MET A 22 2.51 40.06 9.38
C MET A 22 1.59 40.46 8.23
N LEU A 23 0.76 41.49 8.40
CA LEU A 23 -0.07 42.07 7.32
C LEU A 23 0.79 42.62 6.17
N ASN A 24 1.91 43.28 6.49
CA ASN A 24 2.87 43.76 5.50
C ASN A 24 3.51 42.60 4.72
N TYR A 25 3.87 41.51 5.42
CA TYR A 25 4.38 40.30 4.79
C TYR A 25 3.34 39.68 3.83
N PHE A 26 2.10 39.52 4.27
CA PHE A 26 1.01 39.00 3.41
C PHE A 26 0.73 39.90 2.21
N SER A 27 0.74 41.22 2.40
CA SER A 27 0.60 42.18 1.30
C SER A 27 1.72 42.04 0.28
N SER A 28 2.96 41.75 0.72
CA SER A 28 4.09 41.51 -0.18
C SER A 28 3.94 40.24 -1.03
N LEU A 29 3.11 39.29 -0.58
CA LEU A 29 2.73 38.09 -1.31
C LEU A 29 1.45 38.28 -2.16
N GLY A 30 0.85 39.48 -2.15
CA GLY A 30 -0.42 39.77 -2.83
C GLY A 30 -1.67 39.21 -2.11
N LEU A 31 -1.55 38.88 -0.82
CA LEU A 31 -2.64 38.39 0.01
C LEU A 31 -3.30 39.55 0.76
N HIS A 32 -4.60 39.75 0.52
CA HIS A 32 -5.39 40.83 1.14
C HIS A 32 -6.50 40.34 2.06
N SER A 33 -6.77 39.04 2.07
CA SER A 33 -7.78 38.37 2.89
C SER A 33 -7.43 36.89 3.01
N LEU A 34 -8.11 36.18 3.91
CA LEU A 34 -7.96 34.75 4.12
C LEU A 34 -9.15 33.99 3.53
N TYR A 35 -8.97 32.72 3.18
CA TYR A 35 -10.12 31.83 3.01
C TYR A 35 -10.80 31.57 4.36
N SER A 36 -12.12 31.31 4.34
CA SER A 36 -12.90 31.07 5.56
C SER A 36 -12.31 29.99 6.46
N HIS A 37 -11.84 28.86 5.91
CA HIS A 37 -11.19 27.80 6.70
C HIS A 37 -9.86 28.20 7.29
N GLN A 38 -9.12 29.10 6.63
CA GLN A 38 -7.84 29.57 7.15
C GLN A 38 -8.04 30.42 8.40
N ALA A 39 -9.01 31.34 8.36
CA ALA A 39 -9.38 32.15 9.52
C ALA A 39 -9.92 31.28 10.67
N GLN A 40 -10.86 30.36 10.36
CA GLN A 40 -11.41 29.44 11.36
C GLN A 40 -10.32 28.62 12.05
N ALA A 41 -9.34 28.09 11.30
CA ALA A 41 -8.26 27.31 11.89
C ALA A 41 -7.35 28.16 12.79
N LEU A 42 -7.07 29.41 12.42
CA LEU A 42 -6.28 30.34 13.24
C LEU A 42 -7.01 30.71 14.54
N ASP A 43 -8.33 30.89 14.49
CA ASP A 43 -9.15 31.15 15.67
C ASP A 43 -9.13 29.97 16.66
N GLU A 44 -9.24 28.74 16.17
CA GLU A 44 -9.14 27.53 17.01
C GLU A 44 -7.74 27.36 17.62
N LEU A 45 -6.68 27.65 16.86
CA LEU A 45 -5.32 27.63 17.39
C LEU A 45 -5.11 28.68 18.49
N LYS A 46 -5.72 29.86 18.35
CA LYS A 46 -5.71 30.91 19.37
C LYS A 46 -6.45 30.51 20.64
N LYS A 47 -7.47 29.65 20.54
CA LYS A 47 -8.16 29.03 21.70
C LYS A 47 -7.35 27.89 22.34
N HIS A 48 -6.12 27.64 21.88
CA HIS A 48 -5.26 26.52 22.30
C HIS A 48 -5.84 25.13 21.97
N CYS A 49 -6.58 25.02 20.86
CA CYS A 49 -7.03 23.74 20.34
C CYS A 49 -6.02 23.16 19.33
N ASN A 50 -5.79 21.84 19.37
CA ASN A 50 -5.16 21.16 18.24
C ASN A 50 -6.16 21.10 17.08
N VAL A 51 -5.67 21.21 15.84
CA VAL A 51 -6.54 21.28 14.66
C VAL A 51 -6.14 20.26 13.61
N VAL A 52 -7.13 19.70 12.91
CA VAL A 52 -6.93 18.89 11.71
C VAL A 52 -7.67 19.52 10.54
N ILE A 53 -6.93 19.89 9.50
CA ILE A 53 -7.47 20.55 8.30
C ILE A 53 -7.62 19.52 7.18
N THR A 54 -8.85 19.33 6.69
CA THR A 54 -9.21 18.30 5.69
C THR A 54 -9.71 18.88 4.35
N THR A 55 -9.34 20.13 4.05
CA THR A 55 -9.71 20.82 2.81
C THR A 55 -8.94 20.31 1.58
N GLY A 56 -9.40 20.65 0.37
CA GLY A 56 -8.90 20.12 -0.89
C GLY A 56 -7.41 20.40 -1.17
N THR A 57 -6.85 19.71 -2.17
CA THR A 57 -5.50 20.01 -2.66
C THR A 57 -5.43 21.44 -3.21
N SER A 58 -4.35 22.16 -2.91
CA SER A 58 -4.17 23.57 -3.29
C SER A 58 -5.16 24.58 -2.66
N SER A 59 -5.85 24.23 -1.56
CA SER A 59 -6.73 25.14 -0.81
C SER A 59 -6.00 26.14 0.11
N GLY A 60 -4.67 26.16 0.07
CA GLY A 60 -3.85 27.03 0.92
C GLY A 60 -3.71 26.55 2.38
N LYS A 61 -3.75 25.24 2.65
CA LYS A 61 -3.55 24.66 4.00
C LYS A 61 -2.23 25.12 4.64
N SER A 62 -1.15 25.21 3.86
CA SER A 62 0.16 25.60 4.38
C SER A 62 0.19 27.00 5.00
N LEU A 63 -0.63 27.92 4.49
CA LEU A 63 -0.71 29.27 5.01
C LEU A 63 -1.17 29.27 6.48
N ILE A 64 -1.97 28.29 6.92
CA ILE A 64 -2.50 28.21 8.29
C ILE A 64 -1.35 28.04 9.29
N TYR A 65 -0.54 26.99 9.14
CA TYR A 65 0.56 26.75 10.06
C TYR A 65 1.70 27.76 9.88
N GLN A 66 1.95 28.26 8.66
CA GLN A 66 2.91 29.34 8.43
C GLN A 66 2.51 30.60 9.19
N SER A 67 1.22 30.94 9.18
CA SER A 67 0.67 32.09 9.89
C SER A 67 0.79 31.92 11.40
N ALA A 68 0.41 30.76 11.94
CA ALA A 68 0.49 30.46 13.36
C ALA A 68 1.94 30.51 13.88
N ILE A 69 2.88 29.90 13.15
CA ILE A 69 4.30 29.89 13.51
C ILE A 69 4.87 31.31 13.46
N LEU A 70 4.57 32.09 12.41
CA LEU A 70 5.05 33.47 12.30
C LEU A 70 4.50 34.34 13.43
N GLN A 71 3.21 34.25 13.73
CA GLN A 71 2.59 35.01 14.80
C GLN A 71 3.22 34.70 16.17
N GLN A 72 3.49 33.42 16.44
CA GLN A 72 4.15 33.00 17.69
C GLN A 72 5.61 33.48 17.75
N TRP A 73 6.35 33.44 16.65
CA TRP A 73 7.73 33.93 16.60
C TRP A 73 7.81 35.45 16.79
N LEU A 74 6.85 36.21 16.24
CA LEU A 74 6.76 37.66 16.46
C LEU A 74 6.51 38.02 17.93
N GLN A 75 5.86 37.13 18.70
CA GLN A 75 5.62 37.31 20.14
C GLN A 75 6.78 36.81 21.00
N ASP A 76 7.36 35.67 20.63
CA ASP A 76 8.48 35.01 21.30
C ASP A 76 9.52 34.55 20.27
N PRO A 77 10.57 35.34 20.00
CA PRO A 77 11.60 35.00 19.02
C PRO A 77 12.41 33.75 19.34
N GLY A 78 12.35 33.26 20.59
CA GLY A 78 12.97 32.01 21.03
C GLY A 78 12.12 30.78 20.74
N SER A 79 10.85 30.96 20.35
CA SER A 79 9.94 29.86 20.04
C SER A 79 10.43 29.03 18.86
N THR A 80 10.11 27.73 18.91
CA THR A 80 10.48 26.78 17.86
C THR A 80 9.28 26.00 17.36
N ALA A 81 9.37 25.49 16.13
CA ALA A 81 8.35 24.69 15.47
C ALA A 81 8.97 23.50 14.74
N LEU A 82 8.35 22.33 14.91
CA LEU A 82 8.74 21.07 14.25
C LEU A 82 7.70 20.73 13.19
N LEU A 83 8.13 20.55 11.93
CA LEU A 83 7.26 20.20 10.83
C LEU A 83 7.64 18.81 10.31
N LEU A 84 6.69 17.89 10.36
CA LEU A 84 6.85 16.49 9.98
C LEU A 84 6.19 16.24 8.63
N TYR A 85 7.00 15.84 7.66
CA TYR A 85 6.58 15.49 6.32
C TYR A 85 6.83 14.00 6.05
N PRO A 86 5.93 13.31 5.32
CA PRO A 86 6.10 11.88 5.02
C PRO A 86 7.25 11.59 4.06
N THR A 87 7.69 12.59 3.29
CA THR A 87 8.78 12.48 2.32
C THR A 87 9.72 13.69 2.35
N LYS A 88 11.00 13.45 2.03
CA LYS A 88 12.00 14.51 1.88
C LYS A 88 11.65 15.52 0.79
N ALA A 89 11.08 15.06 -0.33
CA ALA A 89 10.71 15.92 -1.45
C ALA A 89 9.70 16.99 -1.00
N LEU A 90 8.65 16.58 -0.27
CA LEU A 90 7.66 17.50 0.25
C LEU A 90 8.25 18.51 1.25
N ALA A 91 9.14 18.06 2.15
CA ALA A 91 9.84 18.96 3.06
C ALA A 91 10.69 20.00 2.31
N ASN A 92 11.33 19.62 1.20
CA ASN A 92 12.11 20.53 0.36
C ASN A 92 11.23 21.60 -0.30
N ASP A 93 10.07 21.21 -0.83
CA ASP A 93 9.14 22.14 -1.48
C ASP A 93 8.54 23.14 -0.48
N GLN A 94 8.28 22.69 0.75
CA GLN A 94 7.72 23.54 1.80
C GLN A 94 8.74 24.47 2.46
N LEU A 95 10.05 24.31 2.19
CA LEU A 95 11.07 25.22 2.73
C LEU A 95 11.00 26.62 2.08
N ALA A 96 10.66 26.72 0.79
CA ALA A 96 10.73 27.97 0.05
C ALA A 96 9.84 29.10 0.64
N PRO A 97 8.58 28.85 1.03
CA PRO A 97 7.77 29.85 1.74
C PRO A 97 8.40 30.35 3.05
N PHE A 98 9.04 29.47 3.83
CA PHE A 98 9.73 29.90 5.04
C PHE A 98 10.98 30.72 4.72
N LYS A 99 11.72 30.39 3.66
CA LYS A 99 12.86 31.23 3.21
C LYS A 99 12.43 32.61 2.75
N ALA A 100 11.32 32.72 2.01
CA ALA A 100 10.76 34.01 1.64
C ALA A 100 10.38 34.84 2.88
N MET A 101 9.84 34.19 3.91
CA MET A 101 9.55 34.81 5.21
C MET A 101 10.82 35.30 5.91
N GLU A 102 11.87 34.47 6.00
CA GLU A 102 13.17 34.87 6.56
C GLU A 102 13.73 36.11 5.86
N GLU A 103 13.80 36.09 4.53
CA GLU A 103 14.34 37.18 3.71
C GLU A 103 13.55 38.47 3.90
N PHE A 104 12.22 38.39 4.01
CA PHE A 104 11.38 39.56 4.27
C PHE A 104 11.72 40.23 5.60
N PHE A 105 11.79 39.45 6.69
CA PHE A 105 12.06 40.00 8.02
C PHE A 105 13.52 40.43 8.22
N ILE A 106 14.46 39.84 7.47
CA ILE A 106 15.85 40.34 7.37
C ILE A 106 15.87 41.73 6.73
N ARG A 107 15.14 41.95 5.63
CA ARG A 107 15.06 43.25 4.95
C ARG A 107 14.40 44.34 5.80
N CYS A 108 13.51 43.96 6.72
CA CYS A 108 12.86 44.89 7.64
C CYS A 108 13.70 45.22 8.90
N GLU A 109 15.00 44.87 8.92
CA GLU A 109 15.93 45.12 10.04
C GLU A 109 15.45 44.54 11.39
N SER A 110 14.75 43.40 11.37
CA SER A 110 14.40 42.69 12.60
C SER A 110 15.67 42.27 13.35
N THR A 111 15.74 42.57 14.65
CA THR A 111 16.88 42.21 15.52
C THR A 111 16.97 40.70 15.79
N SER A 112 15.89 39.96 15.54
CA SER A 112 15.81 38.52 15.73
C SER A 112 15.83 37.79 14.39
N GLN A 113 16.68 36.78 14.25
CA GLN A 113 16.76 35.94 13.05
C GLN A 113 15.79 34.76 13.15
N LEU A 114 14.80 34.71 12.27
CA LEU A 114 14.04 33.50 11.99
C LEU A 114 14.91 32.60 11.12
N ARG A 115 15.14 31.35 11.53
CA ARG A 115 15.90 30.36 10.76
C ARG A 115 15.12 29.07 10.62
N SER A 116 14.70 28.78 9.40
CA SER A 116 14.10 27.53 8.92
C SER A 116 15.13 26.70 8.19
N VAL A 117 15.21 25.41 8.52
CA VAL A 117 16.16 24.48 7.90
C VAL A 117 15.54 23.09 7.77
N ILE A 118 15.90 22.37 6.72
CA ILE A 118 15.61 20.94 6.59
C ILE A 118 16.61 20.16 7.43
N TYR A 119 16.12 19.22 8.22
CA TYR A 119 16.95 18.27 8.95
C TYR A 119 16.55 16.86 8.53
N ASP A 120 17.34 16.25 7.65
CA ASP A 120 17.10 14.90 7.18
C ASP A 120 18.38 14.07 7.01
N GLY A 121 18.25 12.87 6.45
CA GLY A 121 19.38 11.97 6.22
C GLY A 121 20.47 12.54 5.30
N ASP A 122 20.13 13.52 4.46
CA ASP A 122 21.06 14.14 3.50
C ASP A 122 21.78 15.36 4.10
N THR A 123 21.40 15.76 5.32
CA THR A 123 22.03 16.88 6.04
C THR A 123 23.41 16.50 6.56
N SER A 124 24.44 17.29 6.17
CA SER A 124 25.84 17.02 6.52
C SER A 124 26.11 17.14 8.03
N GLN A 125 27.09 16.39 8.54
CA GLN A 125 27.42 16.39 9.98
C GLN A 125 27.78 17.78 10.52
N SER A 126 28.47 18.60 9.74
CA SER A 126 28.81 19.99 10.08
C SER A 126 27.57 20.87 10.23
N GLU A 127 26.57 20.70 9.35
CA GLU A 127 25.33 21.47 9.39
C GLU A 127 24.46 21.07 10.58
N ARG A 128 24.43 19.78 10.95
CA ARG A 128 23.61 19.27 12.07
C ARG A 128 23.87 20.01 13.38
N ILE A 129 25.14 20.30 13.70
CA ILE A 129 25.50 21.06 14.91
C ILE A 129 24.93 22.49 14.84
N ALA A 130 25.11 23.16 13.70
CA ALA A 130 24.63 24.54 13.52
C ALA A 130 23.09 24.62 13.54
N ILE A 131 22.40 23.61 12.99
CA ILE A 131 20.94 23.53 12.98
C ILE A 131 20.40 23.39 14.41
N ARG A 132 20.92 22.42 15.19
CA ARG A 132 20.51 22.20 16.58
C ARG A 132 20.58 23.46 17.43
N ASN A 133 21.64 24.24 17.24
CA ASN A 133 21.92 25.41 18.07
C ASN A 133 21.14 26.67 17.65
N ASN A 134 20.71 26.77 16.38
CA ASN A 134 20.23 28.05 15.84
C ASN A 134 18.85 27.99 15.16
N ALA A 135 18.36 26.85 14.69
CA ALA A 135 17.11 26.78 13.93
C ALA A 135 15.86 26.97 14.81
N GLN A 136 14.96 27.87 14.42
CA GLN A 136 13.62 28.03 15.01
C GLN A 136 12.63 27.07 14.37
N ILE A 137 12.73 26.86 13.06
CA ILE A 137 11.79 26.03 12.31
C ILE A 137 12.58 24.86 11.71
N ILE A 138 12.18 23.63 12.04
CA ILE A 138 12.81 22.42 11.49
C ILE A 138 11.79 21.64 10.70
N LEU A 139 12.08 21.45 9.42
CA LEU A 139 11.34 20.56 8.53
C LEU A 139 12.08 19.23 8.51
N THR A 140 11.41 18.15 8.89
CA THR A 140 12.01 16.82 8.98
C THR A 140 11.00 15.73 8.61
N ASN A 141 11.38 14.47 8.79
CA ASN A 141 10.54 13.31 8.57
C ASN A 141 10.55 12.40 9.82
N PRO A 142 9.57 11.50 9.95
CA PRO A 142 9.52 10.57 11.08
C PRO A 142 10.76 9.70 11.24
N ASP A 143 11.39 9.30 10.12
CA ASP A 143 12.59 8.47 10.12
C ASP A 143 13.73 9.17 10.88
N MET A 144 13.91 10.48 10.65
CA MET A 144 14.96 11.28 11.29
C MET A 144 14.63 11.70 12.72
N LEU A 145 13.34 11.85 13.03
CA LEU A 145 12.87 11.97 14.40
C LEU A 145 13.25 10.72 15.20
N HIS A 146 12.92 9.53 14.66
CA HIS A 146 13.20 8.22 15.23
C HIS A 146 14.70 7.94 15.38
N LEU A 147 15.49 8.16 14.32
CA LEU A 147 16.89 7.75 14.23
C LEU A 147 17.89 8.76 14.80
N SER A 148 17.53 10.04 14.97
CA SER A 148 18.52 11.08 15.28
C SER A 148 18.08 12.09 16.33
N MET A 149 16.83 12.55 16.32
CA MET A 149 16.42 13.61 17.24
C MET A 149 16.07 13.08 18.63
N LEU A 150 15.20 12.06 18.71
CA LEU A 150 14.73 11.53 19.98
C LEU A 150 15.84 10.84 20.78
N PRO A 151 16.65 9.92 20.21
CA PRO A 151 17.68 9.23 20.99
C PRO A 151 18.83 10.14 21.43
N HIS A 152 18.96 11.32 20.82
CA HIS A 152 19.94 12.34 21.18
C HIS A 152 19.27 13.61 21.72
N HIS A 153 18.08 13.49 22.33
CA HIS A 153 17.27 14.63 22.78
C HIS A 153 18.00 15.59 23.72
N THR A 154 19.05 15.14 24.43
CA THR A 154 19.91 16.00 25.25
C THR A 154 20.61 17.09 24.44
N THR A 155 21.05 16.78 23.22
CA THR A 155 21.63 17.77 22.28
C THR A 155 20.58 18.69 21.64
N TRP A 156 19.31 18.31 21.74
CA TRP A 156 18.16 19.05 21.23
C TRP A 156 17.41 19.81 22.33
N LYS A 157 17.92 19.84 23.57
CA LYS A 157 17.26 20.47 24.73
C LYS A 157 16.74 21.88 24.41
N ARG A 158 17.55 22.73 23.79
CA ARG A 158 17.17 24.10 23.39
C ARG A 158 15.90 24.12 22.54
N PHE A 159 15.83 23.24 21.56
CA PHE A 159 14.72 23.17 20.63
C PHE A 159 13.48 22.63 21.33
N PHE A 160 13.57 21.46 21.97
CA PHE A 160 12.41 20.86 22.63
C PHE A 160 11.84 21.68 23.79
N SER A 161 12.68 22.42 24.54
CA SER A 161 12.19 23.27 25.64
C SER A 161 11.42 24.52 25.18
N HIS A 162 11.56 24.92 23.91
CA HIS A 162 10.88 26.08 23.34
C HIS A 162 9.91 25.69 22.22
N LEU A 163 9.57 24.41 22.09
CA LEU A 163 8.69 23.92 21.04
C LEU A 163 7.24 24.35 21.31
N LYS A 164 6.67 25.15 20.39
CA LYS A 164 5.30 25.66 20.48
C LYS A 164 4.34 24.99 19.52
N TYR A 165 4.84 24.57 18.36
CA TYR A 165 4.04 23.90 17.34
C TYR A 165 4.71 22.63 16.83
N ILE A 166 3.88 21.59 16.66
CA ILE A 166 4.19 20.42 15.84
C ILE A 166 3.21 20.45 14.66
N VAL A 167 3.73 20.50 13.44
CA VAL A 167 2.92 20.38 12.22
C VAL A 167 3.12 18.99 11.66
N ILE A 168 2.02 18.32 11.33
CA ILE A 168 2.02 16.99 10.71
C ILE A 168 1.30 17.14 9.38
N ASP A 169 2.09 17.19 8.30
CA ASP A 169 1.53 17.37 6.95
C ASP A 169 1.16 16.01 6.35
N GLU A 170 0.07 15.99 5.59
CA GLU A 170 -0.47 14.77 4.94
C GLU A 170 -0.67 13.61 5.93
N VAL A 171 -1.37 13.87 7.04
CA VAL A 171 -1.48 12.93 8.16
C VAL A 171 -2.06 11.56 7.77
N HIS A 172 -2.89 11.49 6.73
CA HIS A 172 -3.44 10.24 6.19
C HIS A 172 -2.38 9.26 5.66
N SER A 173 -1.17 9.75 5.36
CA SER A 173 -0.06 8.91 4.92
C SER A 173 0.49 8.03 6.05
N TYR A 174 0.26 8.39 7.32
CA TYR A 174 0.67 7.64 8.50
C TYR A 174 -0.36 6.56 8.86
N LYS A 175 -0.54 5.58 7.96
CA LYS A 175 -1.46 4.44 8.14
C LYS A 175 -0.73 3.10 8.09
N GLY A 176 -1.43 2.02 8.42
CA GLY A 176 -0.91 0.65 8.46
C GLY A 176 0.27 0.51 9.42
N VAL A 177 1.29 -0.26 9.01
CA VAL A 177 2.55 -0.45 9.75
C VAL A 177 3.24 0.89 10.04
N PHE A 178 3.40 1.72 9.02
CA PHE A 178 4.08 3.01 9.16
C PHE A 178 3.37 3.94 10.14
N GLY A 179 2.03 4.00 10.08
CA GLY A 179 1.20 4.75 11.03
C GLY A 179 1.31 4.24 12.47
N SER A 180 1.36 2.91 12.64
CA SER A 180 1.48 2.27 13.95
C SER A 180 2.85 2.55 14.60
N HIS A 181 3.93 2.53 13.81
CA HIS A 181 5.23 3.03 14.26
C HIS A 181 5.20 4.52 14.57
N PHE A 182 4.61 5.33 13.68
CA PHE A 182 4.57 6.78 13.83
C PHE A 182 3.84 7.21 15.12
N ALA A 183 2.72 6.57 15.46
CA ALA A 183 2.01 6.80 16.72
C ALA A 183 2.94 6.63 17.94
N ASN A 184 3.74 5.57 17.97
CA ASN A 184 4.68 5.30 19.04
C ASN A 184 5.89 6.24 19.03
N VAL A 185 6.37 6.67 17.85
CA VAL A 185 7.37 7.74 17.72
C VAL A 185 6.82 9.05 18.29
N MET A 186 5.54 9.36 18.07
CA MET A 186 4.88 10.53 18.64
C MET A 186 4.72 10.42 20.16
N ARG A 187 4.38 9.24 20.71
CA ARG A 187 4.40 9.00 22.17
C ARG A 187 5.78 9.32 22.78
N ARG A 188 6.86 8.84 22.16
CA ARG A 188 8.24 9.13 22.56
C ARG A 188 8.55 10.63 22.50
N LEU A 189 8.21 11.29 21.39
CA LEU A 189 8.40 12.72 21.22
C LEU A 189 7.68 13.52 22.31
N LEU A 190 6.39 13.24 22.54
CA LEU A 190 5.60 13.94 23.55
C LEU A 190 6.13 13.69 24.97
N ARG A 191 6.59 12.47 25.27
CA ARG A 191 7.26 12.15 26.54
C ARG A 191 8.53 12.97 26.75
N ILE A 192 9.38 13.09 25.73
CA ILE A 192 10.60 13.92 25.77
C ILE A 192 10.27 15.40 25.94
N ILE A 193 9.27 15.91 25.21
CA ILE A 193 8.87 17.31 25.32
C ILE A 193 8.32 17.61 26.72
N HIS A 194 7.49 16.72 27.27
CA HIS A 194 6.97 16.84 28.63
C HIS A 194 8.10 16.83 29.67
N PHE A 195 9.11 15.98 29.50
CA PHE A 195 10.32 15.99 30.35
C PHE A 195 11.03 17.35 30.35
N TYR A 196 11.03 18.06 29.22
CA TYR A 196 11.57 19.41 29.12
C TYR A 196 10.57 20.52 29.50
N GLY A 197 9.38 20.18 29.99
CA GLY A 197 8.36 21.12 30.45
C GLY A 197 7.53 21.77 29.33
N GLY A 198 7.57 21.22 28.11
CA GLY A 198 6.79 21.71 26.98
C GLY A 198 5.45 21.01 26.80
N ASP A 199 4.52 21.69 26.12
CA ASP A 199 3.26 21.13 25.64
C ASP A 199 2.82 21.86 24.36
N PRO A 200 3.32 21.45 23.17
CA PRO A 200 3.06 22.17 21.93
C PRO A 200 1.66 21.88 21.37
N LEU A 201 1.12 22.84 20.64
CA LEU A 201 -0.07 22.63 19.83
C LEU A 201 0.26 21.84 18.58
N ILE A 202 -0.64 20.94 18.18
CA ILE A 202 -0.47 20.11 16.99
C ILE A 202 -1.41 20.58 15.87
N ILE A 203 -0.83 20.79 14.69
CA ILE A 203 -1.55 21.15 13.46
C ILE A 203 -1.39 20.02 12.47
N CYS A 204 -2.48 19.30 12.18
CA CYS A 204 -2.49 18.24 11.19
C CYS A 204 -3.10 18.77 9.89
N THR A 205 -2.49 18.47 8.74
CA THR A 205 -3.12 18.70 7.44
C THR A 205 -3.39 17.36 6.76
N SER A 206 -4.42 17.34 5.95
CA SER A 206 -4.70 16.22 5.06
C SER A 206 -5.48 16.71 3.86
N ALA A 207 -5.38 15.99 2.74
CA ALA A 207 -6.50 15.92 1.81
C ALA A 207 -7.74 15.32 2.51
N THR A 208 -8.91 15.43 1.90
CA THR A 208 -10.19 14.92 2.43
C THR A 208 -10.01 13.50 3.01
N VAL A 209 -10.32 13.34 4.30
CA VAL A 209 -10.24 12.09 5.08
C VAL A 209 -11.52 11.95 5.89
N HIS A 210 -12.17 10.79 5.83
CA HIS A 210 -13.30 10.48 6.70
C HIS A 210 -12.84 10.27 8.13
N ASP A 211 -13.66 10.68 9.10
CA ASP A 211 -13.37 10.55 10.52
C ASP A 211 -11.95 11.00 10.89
N ALA A 212 -11.47 12.07 10.23
CA ALA A 212 -10.11 12.56 10.41
C ALA A 212 -9.82 12.82 11.89
N GLN A 213 -10.82 13.28 12.66
CA GLN A 213 -10.73 13.41 14.10
C GLN A 213 -10.39 12.08 14.79
N ILE A 214 -11.21 11.04 14.60
CA ILE A 214 -11.01 9.73 15.23
C ILE A 214 -9.62 9.18 14.88
N PHE A 215 -9.21 9.32 13.61
CA PHE A 215 -7.90 8.87 13.16
C PHE A 215 -6.75 9.63 13.84
N VAL A 216 -6.75 10.97 13.85
CA VAL A 216 -5.66 11.74 14.48
C VAL A 216 -5.67 11.62 16.00
N GLU A 217 -6.83 11.50 16.63
CA GLU A 217 -6.96 11.27 18.06
C GLU A 217 -6.42 9.88 18.44
N LYS A 218 -6.66 8.85 17.62
CA LYS A 218 -6.05 7.52 17.78
C LYS A 218 -4.53 7.55 17.56
N LEU A 219 -4.07 8.34 16.58
CA LEU A 219 -2.65 8.43 16.20
C LEU A 219 -1.81 9.22 17.21
N LEU A 220 -2.38 10.27 17.80
CA LEU A 220 -1.65 11.28 18.59
C LEU A 220 -2.10 11.37 20.05
N GLU A 221 -3.20 10.70 20.41
CA GLU A 221 -3.74 10.60 21.78
C GLU A 221 -4.01 11.95 22.44
N ARG A 222 -4.49 12.91 21.64
CA ARG A 222 -4.89 14.27 22.03
C ARG A 222 -6.19 14.64 21.34
N PRO A 223 -7.02 15.52 21.91
CA PRO A 223 -8.25 16.00 21.27
C PRO A 223 -7.96 16.94 20.10
N PHE A 224 -8.78 16.88 19.03
CA PHE A 224 -8.66 17.72 17.84
C PHE A 224 -9.97 18.38 17.42
N VAL A 225 -9.88 19.59 16.87
CA VAL A 225 -10.97 20.26 16.15
C VAL A 225 -10.80 20.07 14.65
N VAL A 226 -11.85 19.64 13.95
CA VAL A 226 -11.83 19.43 12.49
C VAL A 226 -12.21 20.70 11.75
N ILE A 227 -11.38 21.07 10.77
CA ILE A 227 -11.64 22.17 9.84
C ILE A 227 -11.81 21.58 8.42
N SER A 228 -13.05 21.39 7.99
CA SER A 228 -13.40 20.69 6.74
C SER A 228 -14.02 21.59 5.66
N GLU A 229 -14.59 22.74 6.02
CA GLU A 229 -15.28 23.62 5.07
C GLU A 229 -14.31 24.38 4.16
N ASP A 230 -14.03 23.84 2.98
CA ASP A 230 -13.08 24.45 2.03
C ASP A 230 -13.59 25.78 1.46
N GLY A 231 -12.96 26.91 1.82
CA GLY A 231 -13.27 28.23 1.30
C GLY A 231 -12.57 28.60 -0.02
N SER A 232 -11.74 27.71 -0.58
CA SER A 232 -10.98 28.00 -1.80
C SER A 232 -11.82 27.95 -3.08
N ALA A 233 -11.35 28.65 -4.12
CA ALA A 233 -11.98 28.65 -5.44
C ALA A 233 -11.48 27.49 -6.31
N HIS A 234 -12.37 26.91 -7.12
CA HIS A 234 -12.00 25.97 -8.17
C HIS A 234 -12.89 26.09 -9.41
N GLY A 235 -12.30 25.86 -10.58
CA GLY A 235 -13.02 25.73 -11.83
C GLY A 235 -13.86 24.45 -11.92
N GLU A 236 -14.62 24.33 -13.01
CA GLU A 236 -15.36 23.11 -13.34
C GLU A 236 -14.39 21.94 -13.56
N LYS A 237 -14.71 20.76 -13.03
CA LYS A 237 -13.92 19.54 -13.25
C LYS A 237 -14.80 18.42 -13.77
N LYS A 238 -14.42 17.83 -14.92
CA LYS A 238 -15.12 16.70 -15.53
C LYS A 238 -14.36 15.40 -15.27
N ILE A 239 -15.03 14.43 -14.67
CA ILE A 239 -14.49 13.10 -14.38
C ILE A 239 -15.11 12.09 -15.35
N TYR A 240 -14.26 11.45 -16.14
CA TYR A 240 -14.63 10.42 -17.10
C TYR A 240 -14.23 9.05 -16.58
N PHE A 241 -15.18 8.14 -16.53
CA PHE A 241 -14.97 6.73 -16.25
C PHE A 241 -14.93 6.01 -17.58
N TYR A 242 -13.78 5.45 -17.94
CA TYR A 242 -13.50 4.86 -19.24
C TYR A 242 -13.21 3.37 -19.08
N ASN A 243 -14.06 2.55 -19.68
CA ASN A 243 -13.86 1.11 -19.75
C ASN A 243 -13.23 0.76 -21.11
N PRO A 244 -12.00 0.21 -21.15
CA PRO A 244 -11.39 -0.23 -22.40
C PRO A 244 -12.29 -1.20 -23.17
N PRO A 245 -12.31 -1.14 -24.52
CA PRO A 245 -13.19 -1.99 -25.32
C PRO A 245 -12.83 -3.46 -25.17
N ILE A 246 -13.83 -4.33 -25.28
CA ILE A 246 -13.67 -5.78 -25.34
C ILE A 246 -13.03 -6.13 -26.69
N VAL A 247 -11.94 -6.90 -26.65
CA VAL A 247 -11.25 -7.45 -27.83
C VAL A 247 -11.63 -8.91 -28.07
N ASP A 248 -12.01 -9.63 -27.02
CA ASP A 248 -12.57 -10.99 -27.09
C ASP A 248 -13.85 -11.08 -26.24
N GLN A 249 -14.99 -11.25 -26.91
CA GLN A 249 -16.30 -11.28 -26.26
C GLN A 249 -16.53 -12.54 -25.41
N GLN A 250 -15.95 -13.68 -25.79
CA GLN A 250 -16.16 -14.95 -25.09
C GLN A 250 -15.31 -15.03 -23.83
N LEU A 251 -14.05 -14.61 -23.93
CA LEU A 251 -13.11 -14.54 -22.81
C LEU A 251 -13.34 -13.29 -21.94
N GLY A 252 -14.10 -12.31 -22.44
CA GLY A 252 -14.28 -11.01 -21.78
C GLY A 252 -12.99 -10.21 -21.69
N ILE A 253 -12.01 -10.49 -22.56
CA ILE A 253 -10.71 -9.81 -22.55
C ILE A 253 -10.89 -8.41 -23.13
N ARG A 254 -10.37 -7.42 -22.41
CA ARG A 254 -10.38 -6.02 -22.82
C ARG A 254 -8.99 -5.60 -23.30
N ARG A 255 -8.95 -4.54 -24.09
CA ARG A 255 -7.68 -3.93 -24.50
C ARG A 255 -6.92 -3.40 -23.27
N GLY A 256 -5.59 -3.49 -23.33
CA GLY A 256 -4.72 -3.11 -22.21
C GLY A 256 -4.78 -1.62 -21.85
N ILE A 257 -4.72 -1.32 -20.55
CA ILE A 257 -4.82 0.05 -20.02
C ILE A 257 -3.70 0.98 -20.52
N LEU A 258 -2.49 0.47 -20.75
CA LEU A 258 -1.36 1.29 -21.19
C LEU A 258 -1.55 1.79 -22.63
N GLU A 259 -2.17 0.98 -23.49
CA GLU A 259 -2.44 1.35 -24.89
C GLU A 259 -3.52 2.43 -24.97
N GLU A 260 -4.59 2.29 -24.18
CA GLU A 260 -5.63 3.31 -24.09
C GLU A 260 -5.11 4.60 -23.44
N GLY A 261 -4.26 4.48 -22.41
CA GLY A 261 -3.55 5.62 -21.81
C GLY A 261 -2.73 6.41 -22.84
N LEU A 262 -1.95 5.73 -23.68
CA LEU A 262 -1.16 6.38 -24.74
C LEU A 262 -2.03 7.07 -25.79
N LYS A 263 -3.18 6.48 -26.17
CA LYS A 263 -4.13 7.13 -27.09
C LYS A 263 -4.70 8.42 -26.51
N ILE A 264 -5.08 8.40 -25.23
CA ILE A 264 -5.58 9.58 -24.53
C ILE A 264 -4.49 10.65 -24.44
N ALA A 265 -3.24 10.26 -24.10
CA ALA A 265 -2.11 11.17 -24.05
C ALA A 265 -1.83 11.83 -25.41
N ALA A 266 -1.80 11.04 -26.48
CA ALA A 266 -1.61 11.53 -27.84
C ALA A 266 -2.72 12.53 -28.25
N LEU A 267 -3.98 12.21 -27.94
CA LEU A 267 -5.10 13.10 -28.20
C LEU A 267 -4.98 14.40 -27.39
N SER A 268 -4.58 14.32 -26.12
CA SER A 268 -4.36 15.51 -25.29
C SER A 268 -3.27 16.42 -25.84
N MET A 269 -2.10 15.87 -26.18
CA MET A 269 -0.96 16.66 -26.69
C MET A 269 -1.28 17.31 -28.04
N ARG A 270 -2.02 16.62 -28.92
CA ARG A 270 -2.54 17.19 -30.19
C ARG A 270 -3.45 18.41 -29.98
N ASN A 271 -4.06 18.55 -28.81
CA ASN A 271 -4.94 19.67 -28.46
C ASN A 271 -4.28 20.65 -27.47
N ASP A 272 -2.95 20.62 -27.32
CA ASP A 272 -2.18 21.46 -26.39
C ASP A 272 -2.68 21.37 -24.93
N LEU A 273 -3.06 20.17 -24.48
CA LEU A 273 -3.49 19.92 -23.10
C LEU A 273 -2.34 19.32 -22.29
N GLN A 274 -1.90 20.03 -21.27
CA GLN A 274 -0.89 19.51 -20.34
C GLN A 274 -1.49 18.34 -19.53
N THR A 275 -0.91 17.15 -19.67
CA THR A 275 -1.49 15.89 -19.21
C THR A 275 -0.56 15.10 -18.31
N LEU A 276 -1.06 14.70 -17.14
CA LEU A 276 -0.38 13.79 -16.22
C LEU A 276 -1.03 12.40 -16.25
N LEU A 277 -0.26 11.35 -16.51
CA LEU A 277 -0.70 9.96 -16.46
C LEU A 277 -0.18 9.29 -15.18
N PHE A 278 -1.08 8.85 -14.30
CA PHE A 278 -0.75 8.01 -13.16
C PHE A 278 -0.77 6.53 -13.54
N VAL A 279 0.30 5.82 -13.18
CA VAL A 279 0.52 4.40 -13.46
C VAL A 279 0.92 3.69 -12.17
N ARG A 280 0.30 2.53 -11.85
CA ARG A 280 0.47 1.86 -10.55
C ARG A 280 1.91 1.39 -10.28
N ALA A 281 2.62 0.90 -11.30
CA ALA A 281 3.93 0.27 -11.14
C ALA A 281 5.03 1.05 -11.88
N ARG A 282 6.21 1.15 -11.27
CA ARG A 282 7.42 1.74 -11.89
C ARG A 282 7.72 1.10 -13.25
N ARG A 283 7.60 -0.22 -13.33
CA ARG A 283 7.77 -0.98 -14.58
C ARG A 283 6.80 -0.53 -15.67
N SER A 284 5.55 -0.29 -15.31
CA SER A 284 4.52 0.13 -16.26
C SER A 284 4.78 1.53 -16.81
N VAL A 285 5.42 2.42 -16.04
CA VAL A 285 5.92 3.72 -16.55
C VAL A 285 6.93 3.49 -17.66
N GLU A 286 7.95 2.65 -17.45
CA GLU A 286 8.98 2.38 -18.46
C GLU A 286 8.41 1.73 -19.73
N ILE A 287 7.49 0.76 -19.57
CA ILE A 287 6.79 0.13 -20.70
C ILE A 287 6.01 1.19 -21.49
N LEU A 288 5.30 2.09 -20.81
CA LEU A 288 4.55 3.16 -21.43
C LEU A 288 5.47 4.12 -22.19
N LEU A 289 6.59 4.55 -21.60
CA LEU A 289 7.57 5.43 -22.24
C LEU A 289 8.22 4.79 -23.47
N ARG A 290 8.57 3.50 -23.39
CA ARG A 290 9.11 2.74 -24.53
C ARG A 290 8.10 2.70 -25.67
N ARG A 291 6.85 2.31 -25.38
CA ARG A 291 5.76 2.27 -26.37
C ARG A 291 5.46 3.66 -26.93
N ALA A 292 5.57 4.72 -26.13
CA ALA A 292 5.41 6.10 -26.59
C ALA A 292 6.48 6.45 -27.63
N ARG A 293 7.76 6.14 -27.38
CA ARG A 293 8.85 6.40 -28.33
C ARG A 293 8.68 5.66 -29.65
N GLU A 294 8.13 4.46 -29.61
CA GLU A 294 7.87 3.63 -30.80
C GLU A 294 6.66 4.15 -31.62
N ASN A 295 5.62 4.66 -30.95
CA ASN A 295 4.32 4.95 -31.59
C ASN A 295 3.98 6.44 -31.72
N LEU A 296 4.64 7.33 -30.99
CA LEU A 296 4.36 8.78 -30.94
C LEU A 296 5.59 9.58 -31.39
N LEU A 297 5.93 9.52 -32.69
CA LEU A 297 7.13 10.19 -33.23
C LEU A 297 7.10 11.72 -33.13
N GLU A 298 5.91 12.32 -33.07
CA GLU A 298 5.71 13.78 -33.03
C GLU A 298 5.69 14.36 -31.61
N TYR A 299 5.55 13.51 -30.59
CA TYR A 299 5.32 13.96 -29.20
C TYR A 299 6.21 13.21 -28.22
N SER A 300 6.76 13.92 -27.24
CA SER A 300 7.52 13.30 -26.16
C SER A 300 6.66 13.15 -24.90
N ILE A 301 6.78 11.99 -24.26
CA ILE A 301 6.26 11.75 -22.91
C ILE A 301 7.47 11.57 -22.01
N GLU A 302 7.51 12.32 -20.92
CA GLU A 302 8.55 12.23 -19.90
C GLU A 302 8.12 11.29 -18.78
N GLY A 303 9.09 10.66 -18.10
CA GLY A 303 8.82 9.80 -16.95
C GLY A 303 8.95 10.53 -15.62
N TYR A 304 8.27 10.05 -14.58
CA TYR A 304 8.54 10.47 -13.20
C TYR A 304 8.27 9.34 -12.20
N ARG A 305 9.29 8.89 -11.46
CA ARG A 305 9.11 7.86 -10.44
C ARG A 305 10.11 7.98 -9.30
N SER A 306 9.77 7.38 -8.18
CA SER A 306 10.73 7.11 -7.11
C SER A 306 11.87 6.23 -7.67
N GLY A 307 13.11 6.69 -7.51
CA GLY A 307 14.33 6.09 -8.09
C GLY A 307 15.03 6.99 -9.10
N TYR A 308 14.35 8.00 -9.67
CA TYR A 308 15.03 9.01 -10.49
C TYR A 308 15.95 9.89 -9.65
N LEU A 309 17.06 10.34 -10.25
CA LEU A 309 18.00 11.22 -9.58
C LEU A 309 17.28 12.52 -9.16
N PRO A 310 17.66 13.14 -8.02
CA PRO A 310 17.05 14.40 -7.58
C PRO A 310 17.07 15.50 -8.66
N SER A 311 18.15 15.57 -9.45
CA SER A 311 18.28 16.54 -10.56
C SER A 311 17.28 16.27 -11.69
N GLU A 312 17.05 15.00 -12.05
CA GLU A 312 16.10 14.61 -13.09
C GLU A 312 14.67 14.94 -12.67
N ARG A 313 14.32 14.63 -11.41
CA ARG A 313 13.00 14.97 -10.84
C ARG A 313 12.74 16.47 -10.88
N ARG A 314 13.70 17.28 -10.44
CA ARG A 314 13.61 18.75 -10.49
C ARG A 314 13.43 19.30 -11.90
N ARG A 315 14.12 18.72 -12.91
CA ARG A 315 13.93 19.10 -14.32
C ARG A 315 12.49 18.85 -14.75
N VAL A 316 11.93 17.69 -14.44
CA VAL A 316 10.55 17.35 -14.83
C VAL A 316 9.54 18.23 -14.08
N GLU A 317 9.74 18.46 -12.78
CA GLU A 317 8.90 19.33 -11.95
C GLU A 317 8.87 20.78 -12.46
N GLN A 318 10.05 21.37 -12.74
CA GLN A 318 10.14 22.71 -13.32
C GLN A 318 9.57 22.76 -14.74
N GLY A 319 9.83 21.75 -15.57
CA GLY A 319 9.30 21.66 -16.91
C GLY A 319 7.77 21.57 -16.93
N LEU A 320 7.16 20.86 -15.98
CA LEU A 320 5.71 20.86 -15.77
C LEU A 320 5.21 22.23 -15.32
N LYS A 321 5.85 22.83 -14.30
CA LYS A 321 5.46 24.13 -13.74
C LYS A 321 5.52 25.26 -14.77
N ASN A 322 6.52 25.25 -15.65
CA ASN A 322 6.72 26.23 -16.70
C ASN A 322 5.96 25.90 -18.00
N ARG A 323 5.25 24.76 -18.07
CA ARG A 323 4.58 24.24 -19.29
C ARG A 323 5.54 23.97 -20.46
N GLU A 324 6.80 23.67 -20.17
CA GLU A 324 7.78 23.17 -21.17
C GLU A 324 7.56 21.69 -21.47
N ILE A 325 6.99 20.94 -20.51
CA ILE A 325 6.63 19.53 -20.65
C ILE A 325 5.11 19.42 -20.73
N LEU A 326 4.60 18.93 -21.86
CA LEU A 326 3.16 18.72 -22.08
C LEU A 326 2.64 17.41 -21.51
N CYS A 327 3.46 16.37 -21.39
CA CYS A 327 2.99 15.07 -20.93
C CYS A 327 4.01 14.32 -20.06
N VAL A 328 3.56 13.85 -18.90
CA VAL A 328 4.34 13.04 -17.97
C VAL A 328 3.59 11.77 -17.60
N ALA A 329 4.28 10.64 -17.58
CA ALA A 329 3.82 9.41 -16.97
C ALA A 329 4.53 9.18 -15.63
N ALA A 330 3.75 9.05 -14.55
CA ALA A 330 4.26 8.97 -13.20
C ALA A 330 3.63 7.85 -12.37
N THR A 331 4.34 7.39 -11.34
CA THR A 331 3.71 6.62 -10.26
C THR A 331 2.98 7.55 -9.28
N ASN A 332 2.59 7.03 -8.11
CA ASN A 332 2.16 7.85 -6.96
C ASN A 332 3.21 8.88 -6.48
N ALA A 333 4.40 8.94 -7.08
CA ALA A 333 5.43 9.91 -6.72
C ALA A 333 5.01 11.37 -6.98
N LEU A 334 4.09 11.62 -7.92
CA LEU A 334 3.46 12.95 -8.14
C LEU A 334 2.08 13.09 -7.47
N GLU A 335 1.67 12.11 -6.65
CA GLU A 335 0.42 12.17 -5.89
C GLU A 335 0.51 13.13 -4.72
N LEU A 336 1.64 13.12 -4.00
CA LEU A 336 1.89 13.89 -2.78
C LEU A 336 2.40 15.32 -3.09
N GLY A 337 2.07 16.29 -2.22
CA GLY A 337 2.02 17.76 -2.36
C GLY A 337 3.11 18.59 -3.09
N ILE A 338 3.85 18.02 -4.04
CA ILE A 338 4.82 18.69 -4.91
C ILE A 338 4.12 19.74 -5.79
N ASP A 339 4.72 20.91 -5.90
CA ASP A 339 4.20 22.02 -6.70
C ASP A 339 4.58 21.90 -8.19
N ILE A 340 3.88 21.04 -8.93
CA ILE A 340 4.09 20.82 -10.38
C ILE A 340 3.25 21.73 -11.30
N GLY A 341 2.57 22.74 -10.74
CA GLY A 341 1.52 23.46 -11.50
C GLY A 341 0.17 22.74 -11.48
N GLY A 342 -0.81 23.27 -12.22
CA GLY A 342 -2.13 22.66 -12.39
C GLY A 342 -2.27 22.07 -13.78
N MET A 343 -2.67 20.80 -13.87
CA MET A 343 -2.77 20.10 -15.15
C MET A 343 -4.11 20.37 -15.83
N ASP A 344 -4.13 20.42 -17.15
CA ASP A 344 -5.37 20.49 -17.93
C ASP A 344 -6.12 19.14 -17.86
N ARG A 345 -5.36 18.04 -17.85
CA ARG A 345 -5.89 16.68 -17.71
C ARG A 345 -5.05 15.79 -16.81
N VAL A 346 -5.72 14.94 -16.03
CA VAL A 346 -5.12 13.77 -15.38
C VAL A 346 -5.73 12.49 -15.95
N VAL A 347 -4.91 11.46 -16.15
CA VAL A 347 -5.35 10.13 -16.58
C VAL A 347 -4.86 9.12 -15.55
N LEU A 348 -5.77 8.35 -14.95
CA LEU A 348 -5.46 7.29 -14.00
C LEU A 348 -5.55 5.95 -14.76
N LEU A 349 -4.43 5.23 -14.85
CA LEU A 349 -4.38 3.90 -15.48
C LEU A 349 -4.57 2.82 -14.40
N GLY A 350 -5.83 2.47 -14.17
CA GLY A 350 -6.30 1.60 -13.09
C GLY A 350 -6.54 2.34 -11.77
N TYR A 351 -7.23 1.69 -10.83
CA TYR A 351 -7.50 2.30 -9.53
C TYR A 351 -6.22 2.41 -8.71
N PRO A 352 -5.94 3.57 -8.07
CA PRO A 352 -4.71 3.76 -7.30
C PRO A 352 -4.68 2.98 -5.98
N GLY A 353 -5.76 2.30 -5.62
CA GLY A 353 -5.85 1.43 -4.43
C GLY A 353 -6.68 2.01 -3.29
N SER A 354 -6.88 3.33 -3.23
CA SER A 354 -7.77 3.97 -2.24
C SER A 354 -8.50 5.18 -2.80
N ILE A 355 -9.64 5.54 -2.19
CA ILE A 355 -10.42 6.72 -2.58
C ILE A 355 -9.58 7.99 -2.35
N ALA A 356 -8.84 8.04 -1.24
CA ALA A 356 -7.94 9.14 -0.93
C ALA A 356 -6.92 9.39 -2.05
N SER A 357 -6.23 8.34 -2.50
CA SER A 357 -5.28 8.44 -3.62
C SER A 357 -5.98 8.82 -4.93
N PHE A 358 -7.17 8.28 -5.19
CA PHE A 358 -7.96 8.66 -6.37
C PHE A 358 -8.26 10.16 -6.37
N LEU A 359 -8.80 10.69 -5.26
CA LEU A 359 -9.14 12.11 -5.09
C LEU A 359 -7.91 13.02 -5.19
N GLN A 360 -6.77 12.62 -4.61
CA GLN A 360 -5.51 13.36 -4.73
C GLN A 360 -4.99 13.41 -6.15
N GLN A 361 -4.99 12.27 -6.85
CA GLN A 361 -4.52 12.18 -8.23
C GLN A 361 -5.40 13.02 -9.16
N ILE A 362 -6.74 12.92 -9.08
CA ILE A 362 -7.62 13.81 -9.86
C ILE A 362 -7.55 15.28 -9.39
N GLY A 363 -7.12 15.52 -8.15
CA GLY A 363 -6.84 16.84 -7.59
C GLY A 363 -5.71 17.58 -8.30
N ARG A 364 -4.82 16.85 -9.00
CA ARG A 364 -3.76 17.43 -9.84
C ARG A 364 -4.29 18.07 -11.12
N ALA A 365 -5.50 17.68 -11.55
CA ALA A 365 -6.20 18.36 -12.64
C ALA A 365 -6.88 19.62 -12.09
N GLY A 366 -6.63 20.75 -12.73
CA GLY A 366 -7.22 22.03 -12.38
C GLY A 366 -6.48 22.77 -11.27
N ARG A 367 -5.97 23.95 -11.62
CA ARG A 367 -5.69 25.06 -10.70
C ARG A 367 -6.34 26.30 -11.30
N THR A 368 -6.75 27.26 -10.47
CA THR A 368 -7.52 28.45 -10.86
C THR A 368 -8.97 28.14 -11.31
N MET A 369 -9.68 29.13 -11.85
CA MET A 369 -11.07 29.02 -12.35
C MET A 369 -11.19 28.28 -13.69
N LYS A 370 -10.08 27.81 -14.29
CA LYS A 370 -10.10 27.08 -15.57
C LYS A 370 -10.74 25.70 -15.43
N ALA A 371 -11.48 25.29 -16.46
CA ALA A 371 -12.04 23.96 -16.55
C ALA A 371 -10.92 22.89 -16.70
N SER A 372 -11.11 21.74 -16.08
CA SER A 372 -10.13 20.63 -16.12
C SER A 372 -10.83 19.28 -16.27
N SER A 373 -10.06 18.24 -16.62
CA SER A 373 -10.59 16.88 -16.75
C SER A 373 -9.75 15.81 -16.07
N ALA A 374 -10.42 14.78 -15.55
CA ALA A 374 -9.80 13.55 -15.08
C ALA A 374 -10.39 12.36 -15.84
N VAL A 375 -9.56 11.40 -16.23
CA VAL A 375 -9.98 10.18 -16.93
C VAL A 375 -9.50 8.96 -16.15
N PHE A 376 -10.43 8.21 -15.57
CA PHE A 376 -10.17 6.92 -14.96
C PHE A 376 -10.29 5.83 -16.02
N VAL A 377 -9.16 5.21 -16.39
CA VAL A 377 -9.10 4.08 -17.34
C VAL A 377 -9.04 2.80 -16.52
N ALA A 378 -10.17 2.09 -16.43
CA ALA A 378 -10.26 0.88 -15.63
C ALA A 378 -9.44 -0.27 -16.22
N SER A 379 -8.77 -1.02 -15.35
CA SER A 379 -8.16 -2.29 -15.68
C SER A 379 -9.20 -3.41 -15.75
N MET A 380 -8.72 -4.62 -16.03
CA MET A 380 -9.53 -5.82 -16.01
C MET A 380 -9.71 -6.38 -14.60
N ASP A 381 -9.19 -5.74 -13.54
CA ASP A 381 -9.34 -6.23 -12.17
C ASP A 381 -10.81 -6.08 -11.71
N PRO A 382 -11.34 -6.99 -10.85
CA PRO A 382 -12.74 -6.93 -10.42
C PRO A 382 -13.08 -5.62 -9.70
N LEU A 383 -12.12 -5.09 -8.96
CA LEU A 383 -12.22 -3.81 -8.27
C LEU A 383 -12.49 -2.66 -9.25
N ASP A 384 -11.67 -2.52 -10.29
CA ASP A 384 -11.81 -1.45 -11.26
C ASP A 384 -13.15 -1.54 -12.01
N GLN A 385 -13.60 -2.75 -12.32
CA GLN A 385 -14.88 -2.98 -12.98
C GLN A 385 -16.07 -2.68 -12.06
N TYR A 386 -15.98 -3.02 -10.78
CA TYR A 386 -16.95 -2.60 -9.77
C TYR A 386 -17.08 -1.08 -9.70
N LEU A 387 -15.94 -0.37 -9.67
CA LEU A 387 -15.91 1.09 -9.60
C LEU A 387 -16.48 1.77 -10.85
N LEU A 388 -16.31 1.18 -12.03
CA LEU A 388 -16.95 1.66 -13.25
C LEU A 388 -18.48 1.51 -13.23
N GLN A 389 -18.97 0.42 -12.66
CA GLN A 389 -20.40 0.14 -12.54
C GLN A 389 -21.04 1.00 -11.45
N ASN A 390 -20.27 1.34 -10.42
CA ASN A 390 -20.71 2.08 -9.24
C ASN A 390 -19.85 3.34 -9.04
N PRO A 391 -19.82 4.29 -10.01
CA PRO A 391 -18.94 5.44 -9.93
C PRO A 391 -19.27 6.35 -8.74
N SER A 392 -20.53 6.36 -8.27
CA SER A 392 -20.92 7.04 -7.04
C SER A 392 -20.12 6.55 -5.83
N TYR A 393 -19.64 5.30 -5.82
CA TYR A 393 -18.87 4.76 -4.70
C TYR A 393 -17.62 5.60 -4.41
N ILE A 394 -16.89 6.07 -5.41
CA ILE A 394 -15.66 6.87 -5.20
C ILE A 394 -15.90 8.38 -5.23
N LEU A 395 -17.10 8.79 -5.67
CA LEU A 395 -17.46 10.21 -5.82
C LEU A 395 -18.26 10.74 -4.63
N GLU A 396 -19.08 9.89 -4.02
CA GLU A 396 -20.06 10.24 -2.99
C GLU A 396 -19.69 9.64 -1.63
N ASN A 397 -19.01 8.49 -1.58
CA ASN A 397 -18.51 7.99 -0.31
C ASN A 397 -17.31 8.80 0.16
N SER A 398 -17.27 9.00 1.46
CA SER A 398 -16.10 9.58 2.10
C SER A 398 -14.90 8.61 1.99
N PRO A 399 -13.66 9.13 1.83
CA PRO A 399 -12.44 8.31 1.82
C PRO A 399 -12.41 7.39 3.02
N GLU A 400 -11.98 6.14 2.89
CA GLU A 400 -12.18 5.14 3.95
C GLU A 400 -11.33 5.45 5.21
N GLN A 401 -11.55 4.73 6.32
CA GLN A 401 -10.84 5.01 7.59
C GLN A 401 -9.40 4.47 7.54
N PRO A 402 -8.35 5.29 7.73
CA PRO A 402 -6.99 4.77 7.79
C PRO A 402 -6.79 3.91 9.04
N LEU A 403 -6.46 2.63 8.85
CA LEU A 403 -6.26 1.69 9.94
C LEU A 403 -4.83 1.77 10.48
N ILE A 404 -4.71 1.76 11.81
CA ILE A 404 -3.45 1.66 12.56
C ILE A 404 -3.67 0.80 13.80
N ASP A 405 -2.62 0.10 14.22
CA ASP A 405 -2.55 -0.59 15.51
C ASP A 405 -1.24 -0.22 16.25
N PRO A 406 -1.22 0.92 16.95
CA PRO A 406 -0.08 1.31 17.79
C PRO A 406 0.23 0.34 18.93
N GLN A 407 -0.64 -0.65 19.19
CA GLN A 407 -0.47 -1.66 20.23
C GLN A 407 -0.03 -3.01 19.67
N ASN A 408 0.23 -3.12 18.36
CA ASN A 408 0.83 -4.33 17.78
C ASN A 408 2.07 -4.72 18.61
N PRO A 409 2.12 -5.95 19.17
CA PRO A 409 3.13 -6.31 20.17
C PRO A 409 4.57 -6.14 19.71
N LEU A 410 4.87 -6.42 18.44
CA LEU A 410 6.23 -6.31 17.89
C LEU A 410 6.63 -4.85 17.70
N ILE A 411 5.74 -4.03 17.14
CA ILE A 411 5.96 -2.60 16.98
C ILE A 411 6.14 -1.95 18.36
N LEU A 412 5.23 -2.22 19.29
CA LEU A 412 5.25 -1.65 20.63
C LEU A 412 6.51 -2.06 21.40
N PHE A 413 6.87 -3.34 21.40
CA PHE A 413 8.08 -3.84 22.05
C PHE A 413 9.33 -3.11 21.55
N ASN A 414 9.48 -2.98 20.22
CA ASN A 414 10.59 -2.27 19.61
C ASN A 414 10.62 -0.78 19.97
N GLN A 415 9.47 -0.12 19.99
CA GLN A 415 9.38 1.30 20.33
C GLN A 415 9.61 1.56 21.83
N LEU A 416 9.25 0.63 22.71
CA LEU A 416 9.55 0.70 24.14
C LEU A 416 11.06 0.58 24.42
N ARG A 417 11.79 -0.24 23.66
CA ARG A 417 13.26 -0.28 23.71
C ARG A 417 13.85 1.10 23.42
N CYS A 418 13.41 1.76 22.35
CA CYS A 418 13.84 3.13 22.05
C CYS A 418 13.44 4.12 23.15
N ALA A 419 12.20 4.06 23.63
CA ALA A 419 11.71 4.97 24.66
C ALA A 419 12.49 4.85 25.97
N ALA A 420 12.89 3.64 26.36
CA ALA A 420 13.65 3.38 27.57
C ALA A 420 15.13 3.80 27.44
N TYR A 421 15.71 3.67 26.23
CA TYR A 421 17.02 4.22 25.89
C TYR A 421 17.03 5.76 26.02
N GLU A 422 15.97 6.42 25.57
CA GLU A 422 15.82 7.87 25.61
C GLU A 422 15.66 8.40 27.03
N LEU A 423 14.68 7.88 27.77
CA LEU A 423 14.37 8.30 29.12
C LEU A 423 14.00 7.10 29.98
N PRO A 424 14.57 6.96 31.20
CA PRO A 424 14.19 5.91 32.13
C PRO A 424 12.70 5.95 32.44
N PHE A 425 12.04 4.79 32.46
CA PHE A 425 10.62 4.70 32.86
C PHE A 425 10.48 4.64 34.37
N GLN A 426 9.49 5.34 34.92
CA GLN A 426 9.12 5.19 36.33
C GLN A 426 8.10 4.05 36.50
N VAL A 427 8.17 3.33 37.61
CA VAL A 427 7.12 2.36 37.97
C VAL A 427 5.79 3.10 38.13
N GLY A 428 4.74 2.61 37.45
CA GLY A 428 3.43 3.28 37.43
C GLY A 428 3.28 4.35 36.34
N GLU A 429 4.34 4.63 35.56
CA GLU A 429 4.25 5.50 34.38
C GLU A 429 3.34 4.88 33.31
N ARG A 430 2.70 5.71 32.50
CA ARG A 430 1.95 5.31 31.32
C ARG A 430 2.76 5.62 30.07
N PHE A 431 2.56 4.86 29.00
CA PHE A 431 3.17 5.15 27.70
C PHE A 431 2.07 5.49 26.70
N GLY A 432 1.72 6.79 26.66
CA GLY A 432 0.55 7.23 25.91
C GLY A 432 -0.74 6.62 26.48
N GLY A 433 -1.55 6.02 25.62
CA GLY A 433 -2.76 5.28 25.99
C GLY A 433 -2.49 3.96 26.73
N LEU A 434 -1.27 3.41 26.66
CA LEU A 434 -0.92 2.14 27.31
C LEU A 434 -1.00 2.26 28.84
N ALA A 435 -1.73 1.33 29.47
CA ALA A 435 -1.87 1.25 30.91
C ALA A 435 -0.53 0.90 31.59
N ALA A 436 -0.37 1.34 32.84
CA ALA A 436 0.88 1.15 33.58
C ALA A 436 1.18 -0.33 33.86
N GLU A 437 0.13 -1.13 34.07
CA GLU A 437 0.21 -2.57 34.30
C GLU A 437 0.75 -3.29 33.07
N THR A 438 0.18 -3.03 31.90
CA THR A 438 0.64 -3.61 30.64
C THR A 438 2.04 -3.11 30.27
N LEU A 439 2.34 -1.83 30.47
CA LEU A 439 3.69 -1.30 30.26
C LEU A 439 4.71 -2.05 31.13
N LYS A 440 4.38 -2.31 32.40
CA LYS A 440 5.24 -3.04 33.31
C LYS A 440 5.58 -4.44 32.78
N GLU A 441 4.62 -5.16 32.20
CA GLU A 441 4.88 -6.49 31.61
C GLU A 441 5.95 -6.44 30.51
N TYR A 442 5.89 -5.44 29.63
CA TYR A 442 6.90 -5.22 28.59
C TYR A 442 8.26 -4.84 29.18
N LEU A 443 8.29 -3.94 30.16
CA LEU A 443 9.54 -3.52 30.82
C LEU A 443 10.19 -4.68 31.59
N ASP A 444 9.40 -5.51 32.27
CA ASP A 444 9.88 -6.71 32.95
C ASP A 444 10.46 -7.72 31.96
N ALA A 445 9.82 -7.92 30.80
CA ALA A 445 10.35 -8.77 29.75
C ALA A 445 11.71 -8.26 29.21
N LEU A 446 11.87 -6.94 29.08
CA LEU A 446 13.15 -6.33 28.70
C LEU A 446 14.23 -6.46 29.80
N CYS A 447 13.84 -6.45 31.07
CA CYS A 447 14.75 -6.78 32.17
C CYS A 447 15.22 -8.23 32.10
N VAL A 448 14.32 -9.18 31.82
CA VAL A 448 14.67 -10.60 31.63
C VAL A 448 15.60 -10.79 30.43
N LYS A 449 15.39 -10.03 29.35
CA LYS A 449 16.27 -10.02 28.17
C LYS A 449 17.65 -9.40 28.47
N GLY A 450 17.81 -8.73 29.61
CA GLY A 450 19.07 -8.06 30.00
C GLY A 450 19.30 -6.72 29.30
N GLU A 451 18.28 -6.12 28.68
CA GLU A 451 18.39 -4.80 28.05
C GLU A 451 18.04 -3.66 29.03
N LEU A 452 17.22 -3.94 30.04
CA LEU A 452 16.87 -3.02 31.12
C LEU A 452 17.30 -3.54 32.49
N VAL A 453 17.47 -2.60 33.44
CA VAL A 453 17.55 -2.90 34.87
C VAL A 453 16.59 -2.02 35.64
N GLU A 454 15.82 -2.62 36.55
CA GLU A 454 15.00 -1.87 37.51
C GLU A 454 15.84 -1.53 38.75
N ARG A 455 15.89 -0.24 39.10
CA ARG A 455 16.55 0.27 40.31
C ARG A 455 15.75 1.44 40.87
N GLU A 456 15.48 1.39 42.18
CA GLU A 456 14.80 2.46 42.92
C GLU A 456 13.46 2.89 42.28
N GLY A 457 12.69 1.94 41.73
CA GLY A 457 11.40 2.23 41.10
C GLY A 457 11.51 2.85 39.70
N ARG A 458 12.65 2.67 39.02
CA ARG A 458 12.87 3.13 37.65
C ARG A 458 13.58 2.08 36.79
N TYR A 459 13.17 1.98 35.54
CA TYR A 459 13.78 1.11 34.53
C TYR A 459 14.80 1.90 33.72
N TYR A 460 16.06 1.48 33.77
CA TYR A 460 17.18 2.07 33.06
C TYR A 460 17.64 1.18 31.93
N TRP A 461 17.92 1.78 30.78
CA TRP A 461 18.59 1.09 29.68
C TRP A 461 20.04 0.74 30.05
N ILE A 462 20.39 -0.54 29.88
CA ILE A 462 21.75 -1.08 30.10
C ILE A 462 22.27 -1.87 28.90
N GLY A 463 21.48 -1.98 27.82
CA GLY A 463 21.92 -2.63 26.60
C GLY A 463 23.03 -1.85 25.89
N ASP A 464 23.99 -2.56 25.29
CA ASP A 464 25.09 -1.95 24.53
C ASP A 464 24.63 -1.41 23.16
N ALA A 465 23.47 -1.87 22.68
CA ALA A 465 22.95 -1.54 21.37
C ALA A 465 22.25 -0.16 21.33
N TYR A 466 22.28 0.46 20.15
CA TYR A 466 21.52 1.65 19.82
C TYR A 466 20.19 1.25 19.15
N PRO A 467 19.10 1.07 19.91
CA PRO A 467 17.93 0.33 19.41
C PRO A 467 17.25 0.99 18.21
N ALA A 468 17.31 2.32 18.10
CA ALA A 468 16.70 3.03 16.99
C ALA A 468 17.34 2.69 15.63
N ALA A 469 18.64 2.36 15.57
CA ALA A 469 19.28 2.01 14.30
C ALA A 469 18.80 0.67 13.72
N ASP A 470 18.32 -0.24 14.57
CA ASP A 470 17.88 -1.58 14.18
C ASP A 470 16.38 -1.60 13.79
N ILE A 471 15.68 -0.47 13.88
CA ILE A 471 14.24 -0.39 13.70
C ILE A 471 13.94 0.50 12.50
N SER A 472 13.52 -0.13 11.39
CA SER A 472 12.82 0.57 10.34
C SER A 472 11.40 0.88 10.80
N ILE A 473 10.97 2.13 10.71
CA ILE A 473 9.58 2.52 11.01
C ILE A 473 8.62 2.22 9.85
N ARG A 474 9.13 1.72 8.71
CA ARG A 474 8.35 1.42 7.50
C ARG A 474 8.04 -0.06 7.33
N SER A 475 8.63 -0.91 8.15
CA SER A 475 8.46 -2.36 8.16
C SER A 475 8.29 -2.85 9.59
N ILE A 476 7.63 -4.00 9.77
CA ILE A 476 7.60 -4.67 11.07
C ILE A 476 8.93 -5.41 11.31
N SER A 477 9.54 -5.88 10.23
CA SER A 477 10.83 -6.58 10.23
C SER A 477 11.98 -5.70 10.69
N THR A 478 12.91 -6.30 11.44
CA THR A 478 14.08 -5.64 12.05
C THR A 478 15.40 -5.97 11.35
N ALA A 479 15.39 -6.84 10.33
CA ALA A 479 16.61 -7.26 9.63
C ALA A 479 16.37 -7.51 8.12
N PRO A 480 16.40 -6.47 7.27
CA PRO A 480 16.28 -6.63 5.83
C PRO A 480 17.49 -7.35 5.21
N PHE A 481 17.35 -7.79 3.97
CA PHE A 481 18.36 -8.45 3.16
C PHE A 481 18.95 -7.48 2.14
N ASP A 482 20.27 -7.36 2.10
CA ASP A 482 21.01 -6.52 1.15
C ASP A 482 21.04 -7.12 -0.25
N LEU A 483 20.63 -6.35 -1.25
CA LEU A 483 20.74 -6.72 -2.66
C LEU A 483 22.08 -6.26 -3.23
N ILE A 484 22.96 -7.19 -3.59
CA ILE A 484 24.34 -6.93 -4.00
C ILE A 484 24.57 -7.41 -5.43
N VAL A 485 25.09 -6.55 -6.31
CA VAL A 485 25.43 -6.92 -7.69
C VAL A 485 26.92 -7.25 -7.80
N GLU A 486 27.24 -8.40 -8.40
CA GLU A 486 28.63 -8.78 -8.72
C GLU A 486 29.06 -8.25 -10.10
N GLY A 487 30.03 -7.34 -10.14
CA GLY A 487 30.61 -6.79 -11.37
C GLY A 487 31.76 -7.63 -11.97
N LYS A 488 32.11 -7.39 -13.24
CA LYS A 488 33.19 -8.12 -13.97
C LYS A 488 34.63 -7.88 -13.46
N LYS A 489 34.84 -7.09 -12.40
CA LYS A 489 36.16 -6.76 -11.81
C LYS A 489 36.04 -6.42 -10.31
N GLU A 490 35.57 -7.34 -9.48
CA GLU A 490 35.50 -7.20 -7.99
C GLU A 490 34.73 -5.97 -7.46
N ASP A 491 34.02 -5.24 -8.33
CA ASP A 491 33.23 -4.07 -7.95
C ASP A 491 31.83 -4.53 -7.51
N THR A 492 31.73 -4.98 -6.25
CA THR A 492 30.45 -5.31 -5.62
C THR A 492 29.82 -4.05 -5.06
N HIS A 493 28.59 -3.74 -5.48
CA HIS A 493 27.85 -2.60 -4.92
C HIS A 493 26.42 -3.01 -4.58
N LYS A 494 25.93 -2.46 -3.47
CA LYS A 494 24.56 -2.64 -2.99
C LYS A 494 23.60 -1.80 -3.84
N ILE A 495 22.53 -2.41 -4.33
CA ILE A 495 21.50 -1.75 -5.17
C ILE A 495 20.15 -1.58 -4.46
N GLY A 496 19.99 -2.16 -3.27
CA GLY A 496 18.74 -2.08 -2.51
C GLY A 496 18.69 -3.05 -1.34
N GLU A 497 17.49 -3.20 -0.79
CA GLU A 497 17.15 -4.09 0.32
C GLU A 497 15.78 -4.73 0.06
N VAL A 498 15.56 -5.92 0.63
CA VAL A 498 14.26 -6.63 0.65
C VAL A 498 13.96 -7.08 2.09
N ASP A 499 12.71 -6.99 2.54
CA ASP A 499 12.32 -7.45 3.88
C ASP A 499 12.38 -8.98 4.00
N GLY A 500 12.59 -9.47 5.23
CA GLY A 500 12.76 -10.91 5.49
C GLY A 500 11.51 -11.75 5.18
N GLU A 501 10.33 -11.15 5.18
CA GLU A 501 9.07 -11.77 4.84
C GLU A 501 8.94 -11.99 3.33
N SER A 502 9.49 -11.07 2.53
CA SER A 502 9.41 -11.12 1.07
C SER A 502 10.61 -11.79 0.40
N VAL A 503 11.75 -11.88 1.10
CA VAL A 503 13.02 -12.33 0.51
C VAL A 503 12.93 -13.72 -0.14
N LEU A 504 12.21 -14.67 0.48
CA LEU A 504 12.16 -16.04 -0.01
C LEU A 504 11.42 -16.17 -1.34
N TRP A 505 10.31 -15.44 -1.54
CA TRP A 505 9.53 -15.54 -2.77
C TRP A 505 9.97 -14.53 -3.83
N MET A 506 10.48 -13.36 -3.44
CA MET A 506 10.98 -12.35 -4.39
C MET A 506 12.38 -12.62 -4.90
N THR A 507 13.24 -13.19 -4.06
CA THR A 507 14.67 -13.33 -4.31
C THR A 507 15.19 -14.74 -4.06
N HIS A 508 14.37 -15.75 -4.37
CA HIS A 508 14.87 -17.12 -4.41
C HIS A 508 16.00 -17.27 -5.46
N PRO A 509 16.92 -18.24 -5.29
CA PRO A 509 17.89 -18.58 -6.33
C PRO A 509 17.20 -18.84 -7.67
N GLY A 510 17.71 -18.20 -8.73
CA GLY A 510 17.15 -18.29 -10.08
C GLY A 510 16.00 -17.33 -10.39
N ALA A 511 15.55 -16.52 -9.42
CA ALA A 511 14.56 -15.46 -9.65
C ALA A 511 15.11 -14.37 -10.57
N ILE A 512 14.24 -13.80 -11.40
CA ILE A 512 14.51 -12.56 -12.13
C ILE A 512 13.95 -11.41 -11.29
N TYR A 513 14.83 -10.74 -10.56
CA TYR A 513 14.53 -9.53 -9.80
C TYR A 513 14.60 -8.31 -10.72
N LEU A 514 13.65 -7.38 -10.57
CA LEU A 514 13.63 -6.14 -11.35
C LEU A 514 13.87 -4.95 -10.42
N GLN A 515 14.93 -4.21 -10.68
CA GLN A 515 15.25 -2.96 -9.99
C GLN A 515 15.41 -1.85 -11.02
N GLU A 516 14.61 -0.80 -10.91
CA GLU A 516 14.70 0.39 -11.78
C GLU A 516 14.57 0.13 -13.29
N GLY A 517 13.87 -0.94 -13.69
CA GLY A 517 13.69 -1.33 -15.09
C GLY A 517 14.81 -2.20 -15.65
N GLU A 518 15.87 -2.39 -14.86
CA GLU A 518 16.94 -3.34 -15.13
C GLU A 518 16.58 -4.71 -14.54
N THR A 519 16.98 -5.77 -15.26
CA THR A 519 16.77 -7.14 -14.83
C THR A 519 18.02 -7.71 -14.19
N TYR A 520 17.83 -8.42 -13.09
CA TYR A 520 18.87 -9.06 -12.31
C TYR A 520 18.49 -10.51 -12.07
N LEU A 521 19.38 -11.43 -12.38
CA LEU A 521 19.24 -12.83 -12.00
C LEU A 521 19.77 -13.00 -10.58
N VAL A 522 18.95 -13.55 -9.70
CA VAL A 522 19.38 -13.93 -8.35
C VAL A 522 20.25 -15.18 -8.44
N ARG A 523 21.54 -15.01 -8.13
CA ARG A 523 22.53 -16.09 -8.14
C ARG A 523 22.53 -16.86 -6.83
N ASN A 524 22.44 -16.15 -5.72
CA ASN A 524 22.49 -16.76 -4.40
C ASN A 524 21.64 -15.96 -3.41
N LEU A 525 20.99 -16.66 -2.49
CA LEU A 525 20.29 -16.11 -1.34
C LEU A 525 21.00 -16.62 -0.08
N ALA A 526 21.82 -15.77 0.52
CA ALA A 526 22.57 -16.09 1.73
C ALA A 526 21.77 -15.66 2.97
N LEU A 527 20.98 -16.59 3.49
CA LEU A 527 20.06 -16.37 4.62
C LEU A 527 20.75 -15.88 5.89
N GLU A 528 21.85 -16.53 6.28
CA GLU A 528 22.57 -16.20 7.52
C GLU A 528 23.26 -14.83 7.45
N GLU A 529 23.67 -14.41 6.26
CA GLU A 529 24.45 -13.19 6.03
C GLU A 529 23.57 -11.99 5.70
N HIS A 530 22.24 -12.20 5.59
CA HIS A 530 21.28 -11.20 5.14
C HIS A 530 21.65 -10.59 3.78
N LYS A 531 22.05 -11.42 2.81
CA LYS A 531 22.51 -10.96 1.48
C LYS A 531 21.88 -11.74 0.33
N VAL A 532 21.58 -11.01 -0.75
CA VAL A 532 21.14 -11.54 -2.04
C VAL A 532 22.16 -11.15 -3.09
N LEU A 533 22.78 -12.14 -3.75
CA LEU A 533 23.73 -11.90 -4.83
C LEU A 533 23.00 -11.88 -6.17
N LEU A 534 23.23 -10.81 -6.92
CA LEU A 534 22.55 -10.48 -8.16
C LEU A 534 23.53 -10.37 -9.33
N GLU A 535 23.10 -10.85 -10.48
CA GLU A 535 23.79 -10.64 -11.75
C GLU A 535 22.93 -9.80 -12.68
N LYS A 536 23.43 -8.64 -13.10
CA LYS A 536 22.76 -7.80 -14.10
C LYS A 536 22.82 -8.46 -15.48
N GLY A 537 21.68 -8.56 -16.16
CA GLY A 537 21.59 -9.11 -17.51
C GLY A 537 20.27 -8.78 -18.18
N ASP A 538 20.17 -9.01 -19.49
CA ASP A 538 18.90 -8.94 -20.23
C ASP A 538 18.37 -10.35 -20.45
N PHE A 539 17.22 -10.65 -19.84
CA PHE A 539 16.63 -11.99 -19.85
C PHE A 539 15.30 -11.97 -20.62
N PRO A 540 15.08 -12.90 -21.58
CA PRO A 540 13.86 -12.92 -22.39
C PRO A 540 12.62 -13.39 -21.62
N TYR A 541 12.75 -13.60 -20.31
CA TYR A 541 11.71 -14.12 -19.44
C TYR A 541 11.71 -13.46 -18.06
N TYR A 542 10.64 -13.70 -17.32
CA TYR A 542 10.53 -13.39 -15.89
C TYR A 542 10.15 -14.62 -15.09
N THR A 543 10.23 -14.52 -13.77
CA THR A 543 9.93 -15.63 -12.87
C THR A 543 8.70 -15.37 -12.03
N ASN A 544 7.97 -16.43 -11.73
CA ASN A 544 6.85 -16.42 -10.81
C ASN A 544 7.02 -17.56 -9.79
N PRO A 545 7.13 -17.28 -8.47
CA PRO A 545 7.33 -18.33 -7.47
C PRO A 545 6.10 -19.25 -7.35
N LYS A 546 6.36 -20.47 -6.90
CA LYS A 546 5.35 -21.45 -6.48
C LYS A 546 5.47 -21.64 -4.99
N GLU A 547 4.42 -21.22 -4.30
CA GLU A 547 4.33 -21.29 -2.85
C GLU A 547 3.32 -22.34 -2.43
N GLN A 548 3.64 -23.07 -1.37
CA GLN A 548 2.70 -23.90 -0.64
C GLN A 548 2.47 -23.27 0.72
N GLN A 549 1.21 -23.22 1.14
CA GLN A 549 0.80 -22.66 2.41
C GLN A 549 0.05 -23.71 3.22
N ASP A 550 0.37 -23.79 4.52
CA ASP A 550 -0.42 -24.49 5.52
C ASP A 550 -0.79 -23.50 6.62
N ILE A 551 -1.99 -23.64 7.18
CA ILE A 551 -2.51 -22.70 8.18
C ILE A 551 -2.98 -23.45 9.41
N GLU A 552 -2.48 -23.02 10.56
CA GLU A 552 -2.92 -23.48 11.88
C GLU A 552 -3.72 -22.39 12.60
N ILE A 553 -4.90 -22.74 13.13
CA ILE A 553 -5.69 -21.83 13.97
C ILE A 553 -5.12 -21.88 15.39
N GLN A 554 -4.63 -20.74 15.88
CA GLN A 554 -4.14 -20.61 17.24
C GLN A 554 -5.31 -20.37 18.21
N ASN A 555 -6.16 -19.40 17.90
CA ASN A 555 -7.39 -19.15 18.66
C ASN A 555 -8.47 -18.47 17.80
N THR A 556 -9.73 -18.65 18.19
CA THR A 556 -10.87 -17.93 17.64
C THR A 556 -11.27 -16.84 18.62
N LEU A 557 -11.31 -15.59 18.16
CA LEU A 557 -11.70 -14.43 18.95
C LEU A 557 -13.19 -14.14 18.80
N ASN A 558 -13.69 -14.16 17.56
CA ASN A 558 -15.09 -13.93 17.24
C ASN A 558 -15.59 -14.98 16.25
N SER A 559 -16.88 -15.29 16.34
CA SER A 559 -17.55 -16.16 15.37
C SER A 559 -19.02 -15.81 15.23
N THR A 560 -19.51 -15.80 14.00
CA THR A 560 -20.93 -15.68 13.65
C THR A 560 -21.31 -16.93 12.86
N SER A 561 -22.45 -17.55 13.18
CA SER A 561 -22.93 -18.73 12.48
C SER A 561 -24.30 -18.47 11.87
N GLU A 562 -24.42 -18.78 10.59
CA GLU A 562 -25.66 -18.77 9.82
C GLU A 562 -25.93 -20.21 9.33
N GLU A 563 -27.10 -20.47 8.75
CA GLU A 563 -27.50 -21.83 8.32
C GLU A 563 -26.56 -22.40 7.24
N ASN A 564 -26.11 -21.54 6.32
CA ASN A 564 -25.36 -21.91 5.12
C ASN A 564 -23.85 -21.67 5.25
N ILE A 565 -23.43 -20.90 6.25
CA ILE A 565 -22.04 -20.45 6.39
C ILE A 565 -21.71 -20.09 7.83
N ARG A 566 -20.44 -20.21 8.21
CA ARG A 566 -19.92 -19.72 9.48
C ARG A 566 -18.75 -18.79 9.23
N PHE A 567 -18.74 -17.65 9.91
CA PHE A 567 -17.71 -16.63 9.84
C PHE A 567 -16.91 -16.62 11.13
N PHE A 568 -15.61 -16.40 11.01
CA PHE A 568 -14.69 -16.42 12.12
C PHE A 568 -13.64 -15.32 11.98
N PHE A 569 -13.16 -14.85 13.12
CA PHE A 569 -11.99 -13.99 13.25
C PHE A 569 -11.13 -14.47 14.41
N GLY A 570 -9.81 -14.49 14.23
CA GLY A 570 -8.89 -14.99 15.25
C GLY A 570 -7.43 -14.99 14.81
N ASN A 571 -6.56 -15.52 15.66
CA ASN A 571 -5.13 -15.62 15.39
C ASN A 571 -4.81 -16.94 14.69
N VAL A 572 -3.94 -16.87 13.68
CA VAL A 572 -3.47 -18.01 12.89
C VAL A 572 -1.95 -17.99 12.74
N THR A 573 -1.38 -19.15 12.45
CA THR A 573 0.00 -19.29 11.97
C THR A 573 -0.05 -19.74 10.53
N VAL A 574 0.50 -18.94 9.62
CA VAL A 574 0.63 -19.26 8.19
C VAL A 574 2.05 -19.74 7.94
N ALA A 575 2.20 -21.04 7.66
CA ALA A 575 3.45 -21.65 7.24
C ALA A 575 3.53 -21.61 5.71
N SER A 576 4.50 -20.88 5.15
CA SER A 576 4.69 -20.74 3.70
C SER A 576 6.05 -21.29 3.25
N GLN A 577 6.08 -22.05 2.16
CA GLN A 577 7.30 -22.58 1.56
C GLN A 577 7.33 -22.33 0.06
N VAL A 578 8.42 -21.77 -0.45
CA VAL A 578 8.68 -21.66 -1.89
C VAL A 578 9.26 -22.99 -2.38
N VAL A 579 8.44 -23.75 -3.11
CA VAL A 579 8.77 -25.11 -3.60
C VAL A 579 9.24 -25.13 -5.05
N GLY A 580 9.24 -23.97 -5.71
CA GLY A 580 9.69 -23.82 -7.08
C GLY A 580 9.33 -22.47 -7.67
N TYR A 581 9.53 -22.32 -8.98
CA TYR A 581 9.10 -21.15 -9.73
C TYR A 581 8.89 -21.48 -11.22
N ASP A 582 8.04 -20.71 -11.89
CA ASP A 582 7.85 -20.75 -13.33
C ASP A 582 8.70 -19.67 -14.00
N LYS A 583 9.24 -19.97 -15.19
CA LYS A 583 9.79 -18.99 -16.11
C LYS A 583 8.80 -18.71 -17.23
N LEU A 584 8.47 -17.43 -17.40
CA LEU A 584 7.44 -16.96 -18.31
C LEU A 584 8.03 -16.01 -19.34
N ASP A 585 7.69 -16.22 -20.61
CA ASP A 585 8.10 -15.32 -21.69
C ASP A 585 7.42 -13.95 -21.53
N TRP A 586 8.19 -12.87 -21.73
CA TRP A 586 7.70 -11.50 -21.52
C TRP A 586 6.60 -11.06 -22.50
N ALA A 587 6.56 -11.64 -23.71
CA ALA A 587 5.69 -11.19 -24.79
C ALA A 587 4.30 -11.83 -24.70
N ASN A 588 4.23 -13.12 -24.38
CA ASN A 588 2.98 -13.88 -24.39
C ASN A 588 2.59 -14.46 -23.02
N ASN A 589 3.43 -14.30 -21.98
CA ASN A 589 3.26 -14.89 -20.65
C ASN A 589 3.15 -16.42 -20.63
N GLU A 590 3.65 -17.09 -21.67
CA GLU A 590 3.68 -18.55 -21.70
C GLU A 590 4.76 -19.09 -20.76
N ILE A 591 4.38 -20.07 -19.95
CA ILE A 591 5.32 -20.80 -19.10
C ILE A 591 6.10 -21.77 -19.99
N PHE A 592 7.40 -21.54 -20.15
CA PHE A 592 8.25 -22.45 -20.92
C PHE A 592 8.99 -23.46 -20.03
N GLU A 593 9.24 -23.12 -18.77
CA GLU A 593 9.96 -23.97 -17.82
C GLU A 593 9.44 -23.77 -16.38
N THR A 594 9.30 -24.86 -15.62
CA THR A 594 9.10 -24.83 -14.17
C THR A 594 10.34 -25.43 -13.51
N VAL A 595 10.90 -24.72 -12.53
CA VAL A 595 12.10 -25.12 -11.80
C VAL A 595 11.73 -25.39 -10.33
N PRO A 596 12.03 -26.58 -9.79
CA PRO A 596 11.79 -26.87 -8.38
C PRO A 596 12.81 -26.16 -7.48
N LEU A 597 12.38 -25.82 -6.27
CA LEU A 597 13.21 -25.25 -5.22
C LEU A 597 12.90 -25.94 -3.90
N ASP A 598 13.86 -25.88 -2.97
CA ASP A 598 13.70 -26.38 -1.62
C ASP A 598 14.18 -25.29 -0.65
N LEU A 599 13.36 -24.25 -0.51
CA LEU A 599 13.61 -23.16 0.43
C LEU A 599 12.99 -23.50 1.80
N PRO A 600 13.53 -22.94 2.90
CA PRO A 600 13.00 -23.19 4.23
C PRO A 600 11.55 -22.67 4.37
N VAL A 601 10.81 -23.30 5.26
CA VAL A 601 9.47 -22.85 5.65
C VAL A 601 9.58 -21.56 6.47
N SER A 602 8.77 -20.56 6.12
CA SER A 602 8.58 -19.34 6.89
C SER A 602 7.25 -19.37 7.62
N ASN A 603 7.25 -19.01 8.90
CA ASN A 603 6.04 -18.97 9.73
C ASN A 603 5.64 -17.54 10.03
N LEU A 604 4.41 -17.18 9.66
CA LEU A 604 3.81 -15.89 9.96
C LEU A 604 2.70 -16.05 11.00
N ASN A 605 2.93 -15.57 12.22
CA ASN A 605 1.87 -15.45 13.22
C ASN A 605 1.11 -14.16 12.98
N THR A 606 -0.19 -14.26 12.70
CA THR A 606 -1.02 -13.12 12.26
C THR A 606 -2.49 -13.31 12.64
N GLN A 607 -3.32 -12.35 12.26
CA GLN A 607 -4.78 -12.41 12.38
C GLN A 607 -5.41 -12.78 11.04
N ALA A 608 -6.53 -13.50 11.09
CA ALA A 608 -7.28 -13.91 9.91
C ALA A 608 -8.78 -13.77 10.11
N PHE A 609 -9.46 -13.47 9.02
CA PHE A 609 -10.88 -13.67 8.80
C PHE A 609 -11.06 -14.91 7.93
N TRP A 610 -11.94 -15.83 8.33
CA TRP A 610 -12.27 -16.97 7.48
C TRP A 610 -13.74 -17.32 7.52
N MET A 611 -14.20 -17.85 6.40
CA MET A 611 -15.55 -18.36 6.23
C MET A 611 -15.51 -19.85 5.93
N VAL A 612 -16.34 -20.61 6.64
CA VAL A 612 -16.50 -22.05 6.49
C VAL A 612 -17.86 -22.32 5.86
N ILE A 613 -17.86 -22.90 4.66
CA ILE A 613 -19.09 -23.21 3.92
C ILE A 613 -19.76 -24.44 4.54
N ALA A 614 -21.06 -24.36 4.83
CA ALA A 614 -21.78 -25.48 5.42
C ALA A 614 -21.89 -26.66 4.45
N GLU A 615 -21.91 -27.89 4.98
CA GLU A 615 -22.08 -29.09 4.14
C GLU A 615 -23.42 -29.07 3.40
N SER A 616 -24.48 -28.52 4.00
CA SER A 616 -25.80 -28.30 3.37
C SER A 616 -25.71 -27.48 2.09
N THR A 617 -24.91 -26.40 2.10
CA THR A 617 -24.65 -25.55 0.94
C THR A 617 -23.89 -26.32 -0.13
N VAL A 618 -22.85 -27.06 0.27
CA VAL A 618 -22.08 -27.90 -0.66
C VAL A 618 -22.96 -28.97 -1.30
N GLU A 619 -23.80 -29.67 -0.53
CA GLU A 619 -24.76 -30.65 -1.03
C GLU A 619 -25.77 -30.04 -2.01
N THR A 620 -26.23 -28.82 -1.74
CA THR A 620 -27.15 -28.10 -2.62
C THR A 620 -26.49 -27.79 -3.97
N LEU A 621 -25.25 -27.29 -3.95
CA LEU A 621 -24.48 -27.03 -5.16
C LEU A 621 -24.09 -28.31 -5.90
N ARG A 622 -23.78 -29.40 -5.20
CA ARG A 622 -23.53 -30.73 -5.79
C ARG A 622 -24.76 -31.25 -6.52
N LYS A 623 -25.96 -31.17 -5.91
CA LYS A 623 -27.23 -31.56 -6.55
C LYS A 623 -27.52 -30.78 -7.83
N SER A 624 -27.10 -29.51 -7.87
CA SER A 624 -27.22 -28.65 -9.04
C SER A 624 -26.05 -28.77 -10.03
N ALA A 625 -25.10 -29.68 -9.81
CA ALA A 625 -23.89 -29.86 -10.61
C ALA A 625 -23.04 -28.57 -10.75
N LEU A 626 -23.05 -27.72 -9.72
CA LEU A 626 -22.32 -26.44 -9.65
C LEU A 626 -21.18 -26.45 -8.63
N TRP A 627 -20.89 -27.62 -8.03
CA TRP A 627 -19.75 -27.82 -7.15
C TRP A 627 -18.63 -28.59 -7.84
N TYR A 628 -17.48 -27.94 -8.04
CA TYR A 628 -16.36 -28.51 -8.80
C TYR A 628 -15.12 -28.80 -7.95
N SER A 629 -15.22 -28.79 -6.62
CA SER A 629 -14.03 -28.83 -5.75
C SER A 629 -13.78 -30.19 -5.09
N ASP A 630 -14.60 -31.21 -5.35
CA ASP A 630 -14.45 -32.53 -4.74
C ASP A 630 -13.26 -33.31 -5.32
N PRO A 631 -12.52 -34.11 -4.52
CA PRO A 631 -11.50 -35.02 -5.05
C PRO A 631 -12.08 -35.93 -6.13
N ASN A 632 -11.29 -36.24 -7.17
CA ASN A 632 -11.74 -37.17 -8.21
C ASN A 632 -11.84 -38.58 -7.64
N ASP A 633 -13.02 -39.19 -7.71
CA ASP A 633 -13.21 -40.63 -7.47
C ASP A 633 -13.08 -41.38 -8.78
N TYR A 634 -11.89 -41.88 -9.07
CA TYR A 634 -11.61 -42.65 -10.29
C TYR A 634 -12.22 -44.06 -10.29
N GLY A 635 -12.86 -44.47 -9.19
CA GLY A 635 -13.51 -45.77 -9.03
C GLY A 635 -12.55 -46.91 -8.64
N PRO A 636 -13.08 -48.06 -8.20
CA PRO A 636 -12.31 -49.16 -7.62
C PRO A 636 -11.38 -49.87 -8.63
N GLN A 637 -11.64 -49.71 -9.93
CA GLN A 637 -10.83 -50.30 -11.00
C GLN A 637 -9.70 -49.39 -11.49
N TRP A 638 -9.54 -48.20 -10.93
CA TRP A 638 -8.59 -47.20 -11.42
C TRP A 638 -7.17 -47.75 -11.52
N GLU A 639 -6.68 -48.49 -10.52
CA GLU A 639 -5.31 -49.00 -10.58
C GLU A 639 -5.13 -50.01 -11.72
N HIS A 640 -6.12 -50.86 -11.98
CA HIS A 640 -6.07 -51.78 -13.12
C HIS A 640 -6.10 -51.04 -14.46
N ILE A 641 -6.95 -50.02 -14.60
CA ILE A 641 -7.02 -49.15 -15.78
C ILE A 641 -5.70 -48.42 -15.97
N ARG A 642 -5.17 -47.80 -14.91
CA ARG A 642 -3.88 -47.11 -14.91
C ARG A 642 -2.76 -48.03 -15.42
N GLN A 643 -2.64 -49.25 -14.90
CA GLN A 643 -1.64 -50.22 -15.35
C GLN A 643 -1.82 -50.58 -16.84
N SER A 644 -3.07 -50.77 -17.30
CA SER A 644 -3.35 -51.04 -18.71
C SER A 644 -2.93 -49.91 -19.65
N ILE A 645 -3.08 -48.66 -19.23
CA ILE A 645 -2.66 -47.48 -20.01
C ILE A 645 -1.14 -47.35 -20.03
N LEU A 646 -0.48 -47.59 -18.89
CA LEU A 646 0.98 -47.62 -18.82
C LEU A 646 1.57 -48.69 -19.75
N LEU A 647 0.94 -49.86 -19.84
CA LEU A 647 1.33 -50.93 -20.77
C LEU A 647 1.06 -50.56 -22.23
N ARG A 648 -0.11 -49.97 -22.53
CA ARG A 648 -0.45 -49.47 -23.87
C ARG A 648 0.60 -48.48 -24.38
N ASP A 649 1.05 -47.58 -23.51
CA ASP A 649 2.03 -46.54 -23.83
C ASP A 649 3.49 -47.02 -23.64
N GLN A 650 3.71 -48.34 -23.56
CA GLN A 650 5.03 -48.98 -23.49
C GLN A 650 5.91 -48.50 -22.34
N GLN A 651 5.29 -48.12 -21.20
CA GLN A 651 5.96 -47.51 -20.05
C GLN A 651 6.88 -46.34 -20.42
N ARG A 652 6.42 -45.49 -21.34
CA ARG A 652 7.10 -44.26 -21.74
C ARG A 652 6.13 -43.10 -21.69
N CYS A 653 6.63 -41.93 -21.31
CA CYS A 653 5.90 -40.68 -21.50
C CYS A 653 5.60 -40.50 -22.99
N THR A 654 4.33 -40.32 -23.35
CA THR A 654 3.91 -40.15 -24.74
C THR A 654 4.31 -38.80 -25.33
N LEU A 655 4.68 -37.81 -24.49
CA LEU A 655 5.12 -36.49 -24.94
C LEU A 655 6.63 -36.39 -25.12
N CYS A 656 7.43 -36.89 -24.18
CA CYS A 656 8.89 -36.72 -24.19
C CYS A 656 9.70 -38.02 -24.24
N GLY A 657 9.04 -39.18 -24.20
CA GLY A 657 9.70 -40.50 -24.26
C GLY A 657 10.40 -40.97 -22.98
N LYS A 658 10.43 -40.16 -21.90
CA LYS A 658 11.06 -40.51 -20.62
C LYS A 658 10.48 -41.80 -20.03
N GLN A 659 11.35 -42.65 -19.46
CA GLN A 659 11.00 -43.86 -18.71
C GLN A 659 11.14 -43.59 -17.20
N GLY A 660 10.25 -44.18 -16.40
CA GLY A 660 10.21 -44.01 -14.93
C GLY A 660 9.49 -42.73 -14.47
N GLY A 661 8.88 -42.77 -13.27
CA GLY A 661 8.08 -41.67 -12.72
C GLY A 661 6.85 -41.31 -13.57
N LEU A 662 6.08 -42.33 -13.97
CA LEU A 662 4.99 -42.20 -14.93
C LEU A 662 3.61 -42.14 -14.24
N HIS A 663 2.78 -41.23 -14.75
CA HIS A 663 1.43 -40.97 -14.32
C HIS A 663 0.47 -41.11 -15.50
N VAL A 664 -0.76 -41.54 -15.24
CA VAL A 664 -1.82 -41.59 -16.24
C VAL A 664 -2.71 -40.36 -16.03
N HIS A 665 -2.77 -39.52 -17.05
CA HIS A 665 -3.49 -38.24 -17.05
C HIS A 665 -4.78 -38.33 -17.87
N HIS A 666 -5.84 -37.64 -17.42
CA HIS A 666 -7.08 -37.49 -18.16
C HIS A 666 -7.01 -36.28 -19.10
N LYS A 667 -7.02 -36.50 -20.42
CA LYS A 667 -6.93 -35.45 -21.46
C LYS A 667 -8.05 -34.42 -21.34
N LYS A 668 -9.27 -34.88 -21.06
CA LYS A 668 -10.38 -34.05 -20.57
C LYS A 668 -10.56 -34.31 -19.08
N PRO A 669 -10.70 -33.28 -18.24
CA PRO A 669 -10.90 -33.42 -16.79
C PRO A 669 -11.90 -34.50 -16.43
N PHE A 670 -11.55 -35.36 -15.48
CA PHE A 670 -12.45 -36.40 -15.00
C PHE A 670 -13.85 -35.86 -14.65
N ARG A 671 -13.90 -34.67 -14.06
CA ARG A 671 -15.13 -33.99 -13.62
C ARG A 671 -16.08 -33.55 -14.73
N THR A 672 -15.68 -33.59 -16.01
CA THR A 672 -16.57 -33.21 -17.13
C THR A 672 -17.51 -34.33 -17.57
N PHE A 673 -17.33 -35.54 -17.05
CA PHE A 673 -18.10 -36.70 -17.44
C PHE A 673 -19.10 -37.08 -16.35
N ALA A 674 -20.31 -37.46 -16.74
CA ALA A 674 -21.34 -37.93 -15.81
C ALA A 674 -21.09 -39.37 -15.31
N ASP A 675 -20.23 -40.14 -15.99
CA ASP A 675 -19.94 -41.54 -15.70
C ASP A 675 -18.41 -41.77 -15.62
N PRO A 676 -17.88 -42.29 -14.49
CA PRO A 676 -16.47 -42.67 -14.33
C PRO A 676 -15.94 -43.58 -15.44
N LEU A 677 -16.77 -44.46 -16.01
CA LEU A 677 -16.36 -45.34 -17.10
C LEU A 677 -16.05 -44.56 -18.39
N GLN A 678 -16.81 -43.49 -18.66
CA GLN A 678 -16.54 -42.60 -19.79
C GLN A 678 -15.29 -41.75 -19.56
N ALA A 679 -15.12 -41.22 -18.34
CA ALA A 679 -13.93 -40.46 -17.98
C ALA A 679 -12.66 -41.31 -18.09
N ASN A 680 -12.73 -42.56 -17.64
CA ASN A 680 -11.63 -43.53 -17.66
C ASN A 680 -11.48 -44.29 -18.99
N ALA A 681 -12.22 -43.92 -20.03
CA ALA A 681 -12.06 -44.51 -21.35
C ALA A 681 -10.61 -44.31 -21.83
N ALA A 682 -10.00 -45.35 -22.39
CA ALA A 682 -8.60 -45.30 -22.81
C ALA A 682 -8.30 -44.14 -23.79
N SER A 683 -9.28 -43.74 -24.60
CA SER A 683 -9.17 -42.57 -25.50
C SER A 683 -8.91 -41.25 -24.76
N ASN A 684 -9.45 -41.12 -23.53
CA ASN A 684 -9.28 -39.96 -22.66
C ASN A 684 -8.04 -40.05 -21.75
N LEU A 685 -7.29 -41.16 -21.77
CA LEU A 685 -6.14 -41.36 -20.88
C LEU A 685 -4.81 -41.31 -21.64
N ILE A 686 -3.77 -40.76 -21.01
CA ILE A 686 -2.43 -40.63 -21.58
C ILE A 686 -1.33 -40.81 -20.52
N THR A 687 -0.27 -41.54 -20.85
CA THR A 687 0.88 -41.71 -19.95
C THR A 687 1.88 -40.56 -20.07
N LEU A 688 2.14 -39.87 -18.97
CA LEU A 688 3.07 -38.74 -18.89
C LEU A 688 4.12 -38.99 -17.80
N CYS A 689 5.35 -38.54 -17.99
CA CYS A 689 6.29 -38.43 -16.87
C CYS A 689 5.88 -37.26 -15.96
N GLU A 690 6.30 -37.26 -14.71
CA GLU A 690 5.98 -36.23 -13.71
C GLU A 690 6.10 -34.79 -14.24
N THR A 691 7.20 -34.44 -14.91
CA THR A 691 7.41 -33.12 -15.51
C THR A 691 6.40 -32.78 -16.60
N CYS A 692 6.10 -33.74 -17.50
CA CYS A 692 5.10 -33.55 -18.55
C CYS A 692 3.68 -33.53 -17.99
N HIS A 693 3.40 -34.31 -16.94
CA HIS A 693 2.13 -34.36 -16.25
C HIS A 693 1.80 -33.01 -15.63
N GLN A 694 2.75 -32.45 -14.88
CA GLN A 694 2.64 -31.12 -14.30
C GLN A 694 2.41 -30.05 -15.37
N ARG A 695 3.11 -30.12 -16.51
CA ARG A 695 2.94 -29.18 -17.63
C ARG A 695 1.53 -29.23 -18.22
N VAL A 696 0.95 -30.42 -18.37
CA VAL A 696 -0.42 -30.60 -18.88
C VAL A 696 -1.45 -30.17 -17.83
N GLU A 697 -1.32 -30.57 -16.56
CA GLU A 697 -2.23 -30.13 -15.48
C GLU A 697 -2.25 -28.60 -15.31
N GLN A 698 -1.11 -27.93 -15.50
CA GLN A 698 -1.02 -26.47 -15.44
C GLN A 698 -1.77 -25.77 -16.59
N THR A 699 -1.93 -26.45 -17.74
CA THR A 699 -2.74 -25.95 -18.86
C THR A 699 -4.24 -26.15 -18.58
N VAL A 700 -4.60 -27.04 -17.66
CA VAL A 700 -5.99 -27.41 -17.32
C VAL A 700 -6.35 -26.98 -15.89
N ARG A 701 -5.92 -25.79 -15.45
CA ARG A 701 -6.36 -25.24 -14.14
C ARG A 701 -7.87 -25.10 -14.09
N ILE A 702 -8.53 -26.05 -13.44
CA ILE A 702 -9.96 -26.01 -13.14
C ILE A 702 -10.15 -24.99 -12.01
N HIS A 703 -10.57 -23.78 -12.36
CA HIS A 703 -11.07 -22.84 -11.37
C HIS A 703 -12.44 -23.34 -10.87
N SER A 704 -12.60 -23.50 -9.56
CA SER A 704 -13.88 -23.85 -8.94
C SER A 704 -14.66 -22.60 -8.55
N GLY A 705 -15.95 -22.76 -8.24
CA GLY A 705 -16.76 -21.66 -7.68
C GLY A 705 -16.16 -21.07 -6.40
N LEU A 706 -15.50 -21.91 -5.58
CA LEU A 706 -14.83 -21.51 -4.34
C LEU A 706 -13.60 -20.62 -4.59
N ASN A 707 -12.76 -20.98 -5.57
CA ASN A 707 -11.63 -20.14 -5.98
C ASN A 707 -12.12 -18.81 -6.58
N GLY A 708 -13.22 -18.84 -7.33
CA GLY A 708 -13.84 -17.63 -7.85
C GLY A 708 -14.35 -16.70 -6.75
N LEU A 709 -14.94 -17.26 -5.67
CA LEU A 709 -15.33 -16.51 -4.47
C LEU A 709 -14.11 -15.88 -3.79
N GLY A 710 -13.08 -16.68 -3.50
CA GLY A 710 -11.85 -16.19 -2.88
C GLY A 710 -11.20 -15.06 -3.68
N TYR A 711 -11.14 -15.20 -5.01
CA TYR A 711 -10.59 -14.18 -5.90
C TYR A 711 -11.38 -12.87 -5.86
N VAL A 712 -12.70 -12.89 -6.12
CA VAL A 712 -13.49 -11.65 -6.13
C VAL A 712 -13.50 -10.98 -4.75
N PHE A 713 -13.58 -11.78 -3.68
CA PHE A 713 -13.62 -11.29 -2.31
C PHE A 713 -12.30 -10.62 -1.92
N SER A 714 -11.15 -11.25 -2.24
CA SER A 714 -9.83 -10.66 -1.98
C SER A 714 -9.57 -9.40 -2.80
N HIS A 715 -10.16 -9.27 -3.99
CA HIS A 715 -9.99 -8.09 -4.84
C HIS A 715 -10.86 -6.91 -4.43
N LEU A 716 -12.02 -7.17 -3.81
CA LEU A 716 -12.92 -6.12 -3.31
C LEU A 716 -12.59 -5.68 -1.88
N ALA A 717 -12.04 -6.57 -1.04
CA ALA A 717 -11.72 -6.24 0.35
C ALA A 717 -10.85 -4.98 0.54
N PRO A 718 -9.80 -4.70 -0.27
CA PRO A 718 -9.01 -3.47 -0.14
C PRO A 718 -9.82 -2.17 -0.24
N LEU A 719 -10.91 -2.18 -0.99
CA LEU A 719 -11.82 -1.03 -1.12
C LEU A 719 -12.46 -0.64 0.22
N TYR A 720 -12.54 -1.56 1.17
CA TYR A 720 -13.13 -1.33 2.48
C TYR A 720 -12.11 -1.09 3.58
N LEU A 721 -10.84 -1.43 3.30
CA LEU A 721 -9.77 -1.51 4.31
C LEU A 721 -8.64 -0.49 4.10
N MET A 722 -8.65 0.27 2.99
CA MET A 722 -7.56 1.20 2.57
C MET A 722 -6.18 0.56 2.43
N CYS A 723 -6.10 -0.73 2.16
CA CYS A 723 -4.85 -1.46 2.04
C CYS A 723 -4.48 -1.73 0.57
N ASP A 724 -3.23 -2.13 0.30
CA ASP A 724 -2.86 -2.74 -0.97
C ASP A 724 -3.39 -4.18 -1.01
N LEU A 725 -3.58 -4.76 -2.20
CA LEU A 725 -3.93 -6.18 -2.34
C LEU A 725 -2.89 -7.10 -1.67
N ARG A 726 -1.62 -6.69 -1.67
CA ARG A 726 -0.50 -7.44 -1.07
C ARG A 726 -0.48 -7.39 0.45
N ASP A 727 -1.22 -6.47 1.06
CA ASP A 727 -1.33 -6.36 2.52
C ASP A 727 -2.18 -7.51 3.11
N MET A 728 -2.85 -8.30 2.26
CA MET A 728 -3.64 -9.46 2.65
C MET A 728 -3.23 -10.71 1.88
N GLY A 729 -3.07 -11.81 2.60
CA GLY A 729 -2.95 -13.14 2.00
C GLY A 729 -4.32 -13.79 1.79
N LEU A 730 -4.42 -14.66 0.78
CA LEU A 730 -5.62 -15.44 0.45
C LEU A 730 -5.32 -16.93 0.57
N PHE A 731 -6.13 -17.63 1.36
CA PHE A 731 -6.09 -19.09 1.47
C PHE A 731 -7.47 -19.66 1.12
N VAL A 732 -7.49 -20.61 0.18
CA VAL A 732 -8.71 -21.29 -0.27
C VAL A 732 -8.45 -22.78 -0.27
N GLU A 733 -9.22 -23.52 0.54
CA GLU A 733 -9.07 -24.96 0.66
C GLU A 733 -10.45 -25.63 0.64
N PRO A 734 -10.77 -26.46 -0.36
CA PRO A 734 -12.07 -27.12 -0.44
C PRO A 734 -12.30 -28.19 0.63
N ARG A 735 -11.23 -28.75 1.24
CA ARG A 735 -11.35 -29.73 2.32
C ARG A 735 -10.33 -29.48 3.42
N TRP A 736 -10.62 -28.54 4.30
CA TRP A 736 -9.68 -28.16 5.35
C TRP A 736 -9.96 -28.91 6.66
N LYS A 737 -9.01 -29.74 7.10
CA LYS A 737 -9.15 -30.59 8.30
C LYS A 737 -9.53 -29.80 9.57
N PRO A 738 -8.93 -28.64 9.89
CA PRO A 738 -9.33 -27.81 11.03
C PRO A 738 -10.79 -27.37 11.00
N ALA A 739 -11.38 -27.22 9.81
CA ALA A 739 -12.81 -26.92 9.64
C ALA A 739 -13.69 -28.17 9.50
N GLY A 740 -13.23 -29.34 9.96
CA GLY A 740 -13.99 -30.58 9.84
C GLY A 740 -14.09 -31.08 8.39
N TYR A 741 -13.06 -30.80 7.57
CA TYR A 741 -13.00 -31.08 6.13
C TYR A 741 -14.01 -30.32 5.28
N GLN A 742 -14.59 -29.25 5.82
CA GLN A 742 -15.47 -28.35 5.07
C GLN A 742 -14.65 -27.34 4.25
N PRO A 743 -15.24 -26.75 3.20
CA PRO A 743 -14.56 -25.75 2.38
C PRO A 743 -14.36 -24.43 3.13
N VAL A 744 -13.19 -23.82 2.93
CA VAL A 744 -12.81 -22.55 3.56
C VAL A 744 -12.28 -21.55 2.55
N VAL A 745 -12.67 -20.29 2.75
CA VAL A 745 -12.03 -19.11 2.17
C VAL A 745 -11.55 -18.24 3.34
N MET A 746 -10.27 -17.89 3.34
CA MET A 746 -9.63 -17.13 4.41
C MET A 746 -8.83 -15.97 3.82
N LEU A 747 -8.97 -14.80 4.43
CA LEU A 747 -8.07 -13.66 4.24
C LEU A 747 -7.34 -13.39 5.55
N TYR A 748 -6.03 -13.14 5.48
CA TYR A 748 -5.20 -12.87 6.66
C TYR A 748 -4.30 -11.67 6.44
N ASP A 749 -3.96 -10.96 7.52
CA ASP A 749 -3.04 -9.82 7.45
C ASP A 749 -1.65 -10.34 7.07
N ALA A 750 -1.04 -9.80 6.01
CA ALA A 750 0.30 -10.19 5.56
C ALA A 750 1.44 -9.64 6.44
N PHE A 751 1.14 -9.40 7.73
CA PHE A 751 1.98 -8.69 8.68
C PHE A 751 2.07 -9.44 10.01
N PRO A 752 3.27 -9.59 10.61
CA PRO A 752 3.40 -10.24 11.90
C PRO A 752 2.55 -9.56 13.01
N GLY A 753 1.75 -10.36 13.71
CA GLY A 753 0.81 -9.92 14.74
C GLY A 753 -0.50 -9.31 14.21
N GLY A 754 -0.63 -9.10 12.89
CA GLY A 754 -1.73 -8.36 12.28
C GLY A 754 -1.66 -6.84 12.50
N ILE A 755 -2.34 -6.09 11.66
CA ILE A 755 -2.50 -4.62 11.77
C ILE A 755 -3.97 -4.19 11.83
N GLY A 756 -4.88 -5.16 11.95
CA GLY A 756 -6.32 -4.95 12.09
C GLY A 756 -7.11 -5.02 10.78
N LEU A 757 -6.53 -5.48 9.67
CA LEU A 757 -7.26 -5.62 8.40
C LEU A 757 -8.32 -6.71 8.50
N SER A 758 -7.95 -7.89 9.02
CA SER A 758 -8.85 -9.02 9.23
C SER A 758 -9.96 -8.73 10.23
N ALA A 759 -9.68 -7.92 11.25
CA ALA A 759 -10.68 -7.47 12.21
C ALA A 759 -11.73 -6.57 11.54
N ALA A 760 -11.28 -5.55 10.80
CA ALA A 760 -12.16 -4.66 10.05
C ALA A 760 -12.93 -5.41 8.93
N LEU A 761 -12.31 -6.43 8.34
CA LEU A 761 -12.97 -7.31 7.36
C LEU A 761 -14.11 -8.12 8.00
N TYR A 762 -13.93 -8.63 9.22
CA TYR A 762 -14.98 -9.31 9.97
C TYR A 762 -16.19 -8.40 10.28
N GLU A 763 -15.99 -7.09 10.35
CA GLU A 763 -17.10 -6.14 10.53
C GLU A 763 -17.83 -5.82 9.20
N LYS A 764 -17.16 -5.99 8.06
CA LYS A 764 -17.62 -5.50 6.73
C LYS A 764 -17.86 -6.61 5.71
N TYR A 765 -17.67 -7.89 6.06
CA TYR A 765 -17.73 -9.00 5.09
C TYR A 765 -19.06 -9.06 4.33
N ASN A 766 -20.17 -8.72 4.98
CA ASN A 766 -21.50 -8.84 4.39
C ASN A 766 -21.68 -7.90 3.19
N ASP A 767 -21.19 -6.65 3.31
CA ASP A 767 -21.22 -5.67 2.22
C ASP A 767 -20.36 -6.13 1.05
N ILE A 768 -19.19 -6.72 1.35
CA ILE A 768 -18.25 -7.22 0.34
C ILE A 768 -18.85 -8.40 -0.42
N LEU A 769 -19.52 -9.34 0.26
CA LEU A 769 -20.17 -10.49 -0.38
C LEU A 769 -21.30 -10.08 -1.31
N HIS A 770 -22.15 -9.13 -0.91
CA HIS A 770 -23.20 -8.59 -1.78
C HIS A 770 -22.62 -7.91 -3.03
N ASN A 771 -21.56 -7.12 -2.87
CA ASN A 771 -20.92 -6.46 -4.00
C ASN A 771 -20.15 -7.42 -4.91
N ALA A 772 -19.54 -8.46 -4.35
CA ALA A 772 -18.96 -9.56 -5.13
C ALA A 772 -20.03 -10.20 -6.04
N GLN A 773 -21.22 -10.47 -5.51
CA GLN A 773 -22.33 -11.01 -6.31
C GLN A 773 -22.72 -10.04 -7.44
N SER A 774 -22.85 -8.75 -7.15
CA SER A 774 -23.19 -7.71 -8.13
C SER A 774 -22.16 -7.63 -9.28
N VAL A 775 -20.86 -7.60 -8.95
CA VAL A 775 -19.77 -7.60 -9.95
C VAL A 775 -19.87 -8.78 -10.91
N ILE A 776 -20.10 -9.98 -10.36
CA ILE A 776 -20.15 -11.18 -11.17
C ILE A 776 -21.41 -11.19 -12.07
N GLN A 777 -22.56 -10.77 -11.55
CA GLN A 777 -23.82 -10.71 -12.31
C GLN A 777 -23.76 -9.72 -13.48
N GLN A 778 -23.12 -8.56 -13.27
CA GLN A 778 -23.02 -7.51 -14.28
C GLN A 778 -21.92 -7.76 -15.32
N CYS A 779 -20.98 -8.68 -15.04
CA CYS A 779 -19.93 -9.02 -15.99
C CYS A 779 -20.49 -9.75 -17.21
N SER A 780 -20.07 -9.37 -18.43
CA SER A 780 -20.58 -9.97 -19.68
C SER A 780 -19.91 -11.28 -20.08
N CYS A 781 -18.87 -11.72 -19.37
CA CYS A 781 -18.15 -12.96 -19.70
C CYS A 781 -19.03 -14.19 -19.44
N THR A 782 -18.79 -15.27 -20.21
CA THR A 782 -19.59 -16.50 -20.09
C THR A 782 -19.11 -17.40 -18.96
N PHE A 783 -17.80 -17.68 -18.90
CA PHE A 783 -17.21 -18.66 -17.98
C PHE A 783 -16.56 -18.05 -16.74
N GLY A 784 -16.22 -16.76 -16.81
CA GLY A 784 -15.35 -16.07 -15.87
C GLY A 784 -14.29 -15.28 -16.62
N CYS A 785 -13.74 -14.24 -15.99
CA CYS A 785 -12.61 -13.49 -16.51
C CYS A 785 -11.91 -12.76 -15.35
N PRO A 786 -10.72 -12.16 -15.57
CA PRO A 786 -10.00 -11.42 -14.53
C PRO A 786 -10.85 -10.34 -13.83
N ALA A 787 -11.92 -9.86 -14.48
CA ALA A 787 -12.84 -8.83 -14.00
C ALA A 787 -13.96 -9.34 -13.06
N CYS A 788 -14.06 -10.64 -12.82
CA CYS A 788 -15.04 -11.19 -11.89
C CYS A 788 -14.42 -12.30 -11.03
N VAL A 789 -14.48 -13.55 -11.48
CA VAL A 789 -14.04 -14.74 -10.73
C VAL A 789 -12.58 -15.15 -11.02
N GLY A 790 -11.86 -14.34 -11.79
CA GLY A 790 -10.47 -14.60 -12.18
C GLY A 790 -10.31 -15.21 -13.58
N PRO A 791 -9.07 -15.33 -14.07
CA PRO A 791 -8.79 -15.95 -15.37
C PRO A 791 -9.22 -17.43 -15.36
N VAL A 792 -9.85 -17.87 -16.45
CA VAL A 792 -10.37 -19.24 -16.59
C VAL A 792 -9.94 -19.83 -17.93
N ASN A 793 -9.56 -21.12 -17.95
CA ASN A 793 -9.31 -21.86 -19.18
C ASN A 793 -10.60 -22.50 -19.69
N GLN A 794 -10.85 -22.35 -20.99
CA GLN A 794 -12.18 -22.33 -21.59
C GLN A 794 -12.88 -23.68 -21.84
N GLU A 795 -12.31 -24.81 -21.45
CA GLU A 795 -12.73 -26.03 -22.16
C GLU A 795 -13.81 -26.89 -21.47
N PHE A 796 -14.16 -26.66 -20.19
CA PHE A 796 -14.78 -27.74 -19.42
C PHE A 796 -15.83 -27.38 -18.35
N LEU A 797 -15.71 -26.26 -17.64
CA LEU A 797 -16.58 -25.90 -16.49
C LEU A 797 -16.94 -24.42 -16.53
N ASN A 798 -18.00 -24.02 -15.82
CA ASN A 798 -18.42 -22.61 -15.69
C ASN A 798 -18.19 -22.08 -14.25
N PRO A 799 -16.96 -21.62 -13.92
CA PRO A 799 -16.63 -21.07 -12.61
C PRO A 799 -17.51 -19.90 -12.20
N LYS A 800 -17.85 -19.02 -13.14
CA LYS A 800 -18.72 -17.86 -12.89
C LYS A 800 -20.08 -18.27 -12.33
N GLU A 801 -20.73 -19.22 -12.99
CA GLU A 801 -22.04 -19.74 -12.58
C GLU A 801 -21.95 -20.44 -11.22
N ALA A 802 -20.92 -21.25 -11.01
CA ALA A 802 -20.67 -21.90 -9.72
C ALA A 802 -20.44 -20.91 -8.58
N THR A 803 -19.66 -19.84 -8.80
CA THR A 803 -19.45 -18.79 -7.79
C THR A 803 -20.72 -18.02 -7.48
N LEU A 804 -21.54 -17.70 -8.50
CA LEU A 804 -22.83 -17.03 -8.28
C LEU A 804 -23.79 -17.87 -7.46
N ALA A 805 -23.91 -19.17 -7.79
CA ALA A 805 -24.75 -20.08 -7.02
C ALA A 805 -24.27 -20.22 -5.57
N LEU A 806 -22.94 -20.31 -5.36
CA LEU A 806 -22.36 -20.32 -4.02
C LEU A 806 -22.70 -19.04 -3.25
N LEU A 807 -22.50 -17.85 -3.85
CA LEU A 807 -22.86 -16.57 -3.22
C LEU A 807 -24.35 -16.47 -2.92
N GLN A 808 -25.22 -16.99 -3.79
CA GLN A 808 -26.67 -17.01 -3.55
C GLN A 808 -27.03 -17.87 -2.35
N GLU A 809 -26.41 -19.04 -2.16
CA GLU A 809 -26.65 -19.85 -0.97
C GLU A 809 -26.09 -19.21 0.30
N ILE A 810 -24.93 -18.55 0.21
CA ILE A 810 -24.30 -17.86 1.35
C ILE A 810 -25.12 -16.64 1.82
N LEU A 811 -25.77 -15.93 0.90
CA LEU A 811 -26.51 -14.69 1.18
C LEU A 811 -28.02 -14.90 1.43
N LYS A 812 -28.48 -16.16 1.48
CA LYS A 812 -29.84 -16.52 1.90
C LYS A 812 -29.94 -16.50 3.43
#